data_AF-A0A7C5ZPH2-F1
#
_entry.id   AF-A0A7C5ZPH2-F1
#
_cell.length_a   1.000
_cell.length_b   1.000
_cell.length_c   1.000
_cell.angle_alpha   90.00
_cell.angle_beta   90.00
_cell.angle_gamma   90.00
#
_symmetry.space_group_name_H-M   'P 1'
#
loop_
_entity.id
_entity.type
_entity.pdbx_description
1 polymer ?
#
loop_
_entity_poly.entity_id
_entity_poly.type
_entity_poly.pdbx_seq_one_letter_code
_entity_poly.pdbx_strand_id
1 'polypeptide(L)'
;MKFYLHSYFHKVKDVDIDCPDNNNQQKAPDYFLIQPKIAVEIKEVHDREELERSKSIGYNAKRLQEELNRHTKDPDFPKGVYFLKYPYNLKIKKGEEKTVADSIISAIRNNQKNIYIERIGNFEVIRESKGKENKIVLAISTYAVSFNPAETIYKNIVSKITYADKQFETLTAKKKILLLVDKCFWSTWNDETSDFIEALTYSYKDLLNYKNIEEIWLQRDIDGQYLHELLYSRDFLISFDNRKIKPSNKQHKQLFEKWFCSLEKLGDEYKEKLFFALKQFLKGKKPYKVFPHKFTRERMVSLGIWLAEKNRFNDVIWIIDKFINDPDPEEPEKYSGDPKFNYHQQIIEGNDPLVITTVLGHLAWVIQKLAAKKEYISKALVYTEKLLTHKNLYVKLQAIIPLIEIAARRQWLRSDEYKKFRKLVFNLVNLVAKNPNYKAIANQLCNVFAYYEDLSTKEAEQVLDALKITERSAELFVYFGIFRQRHYYKNIDYDGQRLEKRLREMIENREENYQRLRARITLYLREILVENPNEFDTIKPYIDLVLEQPYQSEIYYIIEEIISARIKDKPDVCVQWYKQMLSKVSDFVEGTKKFQLSRLSDPPNKGVLRTFGKSDLGLMHTEEIVEAIAKQNPGELLEVMEKLIFLWKQGVFVGDLKRLFESYKLISDEGWRTKVKKKFQEIKLNPIVKKIEWD
;
A
#
# COMPACT_ATOMS: atom_id res chain seq x y z
N MET A 1 26.47 -9.32 35.31
CA MET A 1 26.34 -9.44 36.78
C MET A 1 26.33 -8.10 37.54
N LYS A 2 27.35 -7.23 37.39
CA LYS A 2 27.38 -5.88 38.00
C LYS A 2 26.12 -5.04 37.72
N PHE A 3 25.57 -5.14 36.51
CA PHE A 3 24.31 -4.49 36.11
C PHE A 3 23.10 -4.89 36.98
N TYR A 4 22.92 -6.18 37.26
CA TYR A 4 21.78 -6.71 38.03
C TYR A 4 21.82 -6.25 39.49
N LEU A 5 23.02 -6.20 40.06
CA LEU A 5 23.25 -5.75 41.44
C LEU A 5 22.93 -4.28 41.61
N HIS A 6 23.36 -3.44 40.65
CA HIS A 6 23.06 -2.02 40.69
C HIS A 6 21.55 -1.72 40.54
N SER A 7 20.83 -2.55 39.77
CA SER A 7 19.40 -2.37 39.49
C SER A 7 18.48 -2.69 40.67
N TYR A 8 18.88 -3.58 41.58
CA TYR A 8 18.04 -4.08 42.68
C TYR A 8 18.62 -3.92 44.08
N PHE A 9 19.94 -3.76 44.21
CA PHE A 9 20.65 -3.79 45.48
C PHE A 9 21.71 -2.68 45.53
N HIS A 10 21.25 -1.42 45.50
CA HIS A 10 22.11 -0.22 45.43
C HIS A 10 23.16 -0.09 46.56
N LYS A 11 23.03 -0.88 47.64
CA LYS A 11 23.93 -0.88 48.81
C LYS A 11 25.01 -1.96 48.76
N VAL A 12 24.98 -2.88 47.80
CA VAL A 12 25.92 -4.01 47.72
C VAL A 12 27.07 -3.64 46.78
N LYS A 13 28.28 -3.47 47.33
CA LYS A 13 29.48 -3.04 46.60
C LYS A 13 30.26 -4.20 45.99
N ASP A 14 30.33 -5.32 46.70
CA ASP A 14 30.98 -6.57 46.29
C ASP A 14 30.02 -7.74 46.53
N VAL A 15 30.08 -8.75 45.66
CA VAL A 15 29.19 -9.92 45.72
C VAL A 15 29.96 -11.19 45.51
N ASP A 16 29.87 -12.08 46.48
CA ASP A 16 30.34 -13.45 46.33
C ASP A 16 29.43 -14.20 45.36
N ILE A 17 30.06 -14.70 44.32
CA ILE A 17 29.43 -15.46 43.25
C ILE A 17 29.90 -16.90 43.41
N ASP A 18 28.93 -17.79 43.62
CA ASP A 18 29.15 -19.23 43.52
C ASP A 18 28.73 -19.70 42.11
N CYS A 19 29.46 -20.68 41.58
CA CYS A 19 29.16 -21.36 40.32
C CYS A 19 28.82 -22.81 40.65
N PRO A 20 27.62 -23.09 41.19
CA PRO A 20 27.32 -24.38 41.81
C PRO A 20 27.28 -25.55 40.81
N ASP A 21 27.18 -25.28 39.51
CA ASP A 21 27.28 -26.29 38.44
C ASP A 21 28.68 -26.92 38.32
N ASN A 22 29.75 -26.23 38.78
CA ASN A 22 31.10 -26.80 38.79
C ASN A 22 31.36 -27.78 39.95
N ASN A 23 30.48 -27.80 40.97
CA ASN A 23 30.75 -28.47 42.25
C ASN A 23 29.84 -29.67 42.57
N ASN A 24 28.75 -29.92 41.82
CA ASN A 24 27.80 -31.00 42.11
C ASN A 24 27.26 -31.69 40.84
N GLN A 25 27.13 -33.01 40.86
CA GLN A 25 26.47 -33.82 39.80
C GLN A 25 24.93 -33.63 39.72
N GLN A 26 24.38 -32.59 40.36
CA GLN A 26 22.94 -32.26 40.36
C GLN A 26 22.70 -30.96 39.60
N LYS A 27 21.52 -30.86 38.96
CA LYS A 27 21.07 -29.67 38.21
C LYS A 27 21.15 -28.42 39.10
N ALA A 28 22.12 -27.54 38.87
CA ALA A 28 22.35 -26.31 39.64
C ALA A 28 22.46 -25.11 38.69
N PRO A 29 22.05 -23.89 39.09
CA PRO A 29 22.11 -22.72 38.22
C PRO A 29 23.56 -22.34 37.85
N ASP A 30 23.77 -21.72 36.69
CA ASP A 30 25.10 -21.25 36.28
C ASP A 30 25.75 -20.34 37.33
N TYR A 31 24.96 -19.46 37.95
CA TYR A 31 25.44 -18.55 38.99
C TYR A 31 24.49 -18.45 40.18
N PHE A 32 25.07 -18.35 41.37
CA PHE A 32 24.36 -18.03 42.60
C PHE A 32 25.06 -16.87 43.33
N LEU A 33 24.37 -15.73 43.44
CA LEU A 33 24.84 -14.57 44.18
C LEU A 33 24.49 -14.79 45.65
N ILE A 34 25.48 -15.13 46.48
CA ILE A 34 25.29 -15.58 47.86
C ILE A 34 24.55 -14.51 48.68
N GLN A 35 24.95 -13.25 48.52
CA GLN A 35 24.23 -12.09 49.01
C GLN A 35 23.89 -11.20 47.79
N PRO A 36 22.65 -11.25 47.27
CA PRO A 36 21.41 -11.29 48.04
C PRO A 36 20.55 -12.56 47.86
N LYS A 37 21.17 -13.72 47.57
CA LYS A 37 20.52 -15.00 47.22
C LYS A 37 19.76 -14.91 45.89
N ILE A 38 20.43 -14.52 44.81
CA ILE A 38 19.88 -14.54 43.45
C ILE A 38 20.47 -15.72 42.70
N ALA A 39 19.63 -16.53 42.08
CA ALA A 39 20.04 -17.55 41.14
C ALA A 39 19.90 -17.03 39.72
N VAL A 40 20.92 -17.26 38.89
CA VAL A 40 20.90 -16.88 37.47
C VAL A 40 21.24 -18.10 36.65
N GLU A 41 20.35 -18.44 35.73
CA GLU A 41 20.58 -19.46 34.70
C GLU A 41 20.76 -18.76 33.36
N ILE A 42 21.80 -19.11 32.62
CA ILE A 42 22.14 -18.52 31.34
C ILE A 42 21.79 -19.50 30.22
N LYS A 43 21.07 -18.99 29.23
CA LYS A 43 20.72 -19.74 28.03
C LYS A 43 21.02 -18.89 26.81
N GLU A 44 21.97 -19.35 26.01
CA GLU A 44 22.26 -18.69 24.74
C GLU A 44 21.15 -18.98 23.73
N VAL A 45 20.69 -17.93 23.05
CA VAL A 45 19.71 -18.01 21.97
C VAL A 45 20.49 -17.94 20.67
N HIS A 46 20.77 -19.12 20.13
CA HIS A 46 21.44 -19.28 18.85
C HIS A 46 20.43 -19.63 17.78
N ASP A 47 20.76 -19.30 16.55
CA ASP A 47 20.27 -20.04 15.41
C ASP A 47 21.41 -20.86 14.80
N ARG A 48 21.77 -21.99 15.41
CA ARG A 48 22.92 -22.78 14.94
C ARG A 48 22.72 -23.28 13.52
N GLU A 49 21.51 -23.73 13.18
CA GLU A 49 21.22 -24.28 11.86
C GLU A 49 21.31 -23.18 10.79
N GLU A 50 20.75 -22.01 11.03
CA GLU A 50 20.81 -20.92 10.07
C GLU A 50 22.14 -20.17 10.09
N LEU A 51 22.86 -20.13 11.21
CA LEU A 51 24.24 -19.65 11.30
C LEU A 51 25.19 -20.58 10.55
N GLU A 52 25.08 -21.89 10.70
CA GLU A 52 25.86 -22.87 9.94
C GLU A 52 25.52 -22.80 8.45
N ARG A 53 24.23 -22.66 8.11
CA ARG A 53 23.76 -22.44 6.73
C ARG A 53 24.31 -21.14 6.15
N SER A 54 24.21 -20.02 6.86
CA SER A 54 24.70 -18.71 6.43
C SER A 54 26.22 -18.64 6.34
N LYS A 55 26.95 -19.24 7.29
CA LYS A 55 28.42 -19.40 7.22
C LYS A 55 28.83 -20.25 6.03
N SER A 56 28.13 -21.36 5.79
CA SER A 56 28.36 -22.22 4.63
C SER A 56 28.10 -21.48 3.32
N ILE A 57 26.98 -20.78 3.20
CA ILE A 57 26.64 -19.96 2.02
C ILE A 57 27.67 -18.86 1.82
N GLY A 58 27.99 -18.09 2.86
CA GLY A 58 28.98 -17.01 2.81
C GLY A 58 30.37 -17.51 2.42
N TYR A 59 30.78 -18.68 2.92
CA TYR A 59 32.04 -19.31 2.54
C TYR A 59 32.05 -19.75 1.06
N ASN A 60 30.98 -20.37 0.58
CA ASN A 60 30.84 -20.77 -0.83
C ASN A 60 30.75 -19.55 -1.77
N ALA A 61 29.98 -18.52 -1.38
CA ALA A 61 29.85 -17.27 -2.12
C ALA A 61 31.19 -16.54 -2.19
N LYS A 62 31.94 -16.45 -1.09
CA LYS A 62 33.28 -15.84 -1.08
C LYS A 62 34.24 -16.56 -2.03
N ARG A 63 34.30 -17.90 -1.96
CA ARG A 63 35.14 -18.71 -2.86
C ARG A 63 34.75 -18.55 -4.32
N LEU A 64 33.45 -18.53 -4.62
CA LEU A 64 32.96 -18.29 -5.98
C LEU A 64 33.29 -16.86 -6.44
N GLN A 65 33.11 -15.85 -5.59
CA GLN A 65 33.42 -14.45 -5.89
C GLN A 65 34.92 -14.26 -6.18
N GLU A 66 35.80 -14.93 -5.42
CA GLU A 66 37.24 -14.93 -5.67
C GLU A 66 37.59 -15.47 -7.06
N GLU A 67 36.93 -16.54 -7.50
CA GLU A 67 37.14 -17.13 -8.82
C GLU A 67 36.55 -16.24 -9.93
N LEU A 68 35.32 -15.75 -9.78
CA LEU A 68 34.68 -14.81 -10.71
C LEU A 68 35.53 -13.54 -10.89
N ASN A 69 36.13 -13.02 -9.82
CA ASN A 69 37.02 -11.85 -9.87
C ASN A 69 38.30 -12.09 -10.68
N ARG A 70 38.75 -13.34 -10.81
CA ARG A 70 39.89 -13.67 -11.69
C ARG A 70 39.49 -13.53 -13.15
N HIS A 71 38.29 -13.98 -13.51
CA HIS A 71 37.77 -13.88 -14.87
C HIS A 71 37.44 -12.44 -15.29
N THR A 72 37.03 -11.57 -14.37
CA THR A 72 36.76 -10.16 -14.71
C THR A 72 38.03 -9.38 -15.10
N LYS A 73 39.22 -9.93 -14.84
CA LYS A 73 40.53 -9.37 -15.25
C LYS A 73 40.94 -9.80 -16.67
N ASP A 74 40.23 -10.75 -17.27
CA ASP A 74 40.44 -11.16 -18.65
C ASP A 74 40.12 -9.98 -19.59
N PRO A 75 41.05 -9.56 -20.49
CA PRO A 75 40.80 -8.52 -21.48
C PRO A 75 39.56 -8.76 -22.33
N ASP A 76 39.20 -10.03 -22.56
CA ASP A 76 38.06 -10.45 -23.37
C ASP A 76 36.75 -10.60 -22.54
N PHE A 77 36.73 -10.14 -21.29
CA PHE A 77 35.53 -10.16 -20.47
C PHE A 77 34.52 -9.06 -20.88
N PRO A 78 33.22 -9.38 -21.03
CA PRO A 78 32.19 -8.40 -21.40
C PRO A 78 32.13 -7.18 -20.44
N LYS A 79 32.15 -5.97 -21.00
CA LYS A 79 32.16 -4.74 -20.18
C LYS A 79 30.85 -4.49 -19.43
N GLY A 80 30.93 -4.26 -18.12
CA GLY A 80 29.82 -3.82 -17.28
C GLY A 80 29.81 -4.40 -15.87
N VAL A 81 28.79 -3.98 -15.11
CA VAL A 81 28.51 -4.49 -13.76
C VAL A 81 27.36 -5.50 -13.84
N TYR A 82 27.62 -6.70 -13.35
CA TYR A 82 26.70 -7.84 -13.35
C TYR A 82 26.39 -8.23 -11.90
N PHE A 83 25.11 -8.18 -11.53
CA PHE A 83 24.63 -8.76 -10.28
C PHE A 83 24.23 -10.20 -10.54
N LEU A 84 24.86 -11.12 -9.83
CA LEU A 84 24.56 -12.54 -9.93
C LEU A 84 23.80 -12.97 -8.68
N LYS A 85 22.50 -13.20 -8.84
CA LYS A 85 21.68 -13.82 -7.80
C LYS A 85 21.96 -15.31 -7.76
N TYR A 86 22.29 -15.83 -6.58
CA TYR A 86 22.62 -17.24 -6.37
C TYR A 86 21.51 -17.98 -5.59
N PRO A 87 21.44 -19.33 -5.70
CA PRO A 87 20.39 -20.11 -5.05
C PRO A 87 20.52 -20.09 -3.52
N TYR A 88 19.39 -20.16 -2.80
CA TYR A 88 19.33 -20.04 -1.33
C TYR A 88 20.22 -21.06 -0.60
N ASN A 89 20.38 -22.27 -1.15
CA ASN A 89 21.22 -23.33 -0.57
C ASN A 89 22.56 -23.47 -1.31
N LEU A 90 23.22 -22.35 -1.67
CA LEU A 90 24.48 -22.36 -2.41
C LEU A 90 25.53 -23.25 -1.73
N LYS A 91 25.86 -24.37 -2.37
CA LYS A 91 26.86 -25.33 -1.90
C LYS A 91 27.74 -25.75 -3.08
N ILE A 92 29.02 -25.42 -3.00
CA ILE A 92 30.01 -25.72 -4.04
C ILE A 92 31.08 -26.61 -3.43
N LYS A 93 31.28 -27.82 -3.98
CA LYS A 93 32.33 -28.71 -3.50
C LYS A 93 33.70 -28.07 -3.69
N LYS A 94 34.63 -28.39 -2.80
CA LYS A 94 35.99 -27.84 -2.87
C LYS A 94 36.70 -28.33 -4.13
N GLY A 95 37.20 -27.40 -4.95
CA GLY A 95 37.82 -27.67 -6.24
C GLY A 95 36.90 -27.45 -7.45
N GLU A 96 35.58 -27.30 -7.25
CA GLU A 96 34.61 -27.13 -8.34
C GLU A 96 34.30 -25.66 -8.66
N GLU A 97 34.83 -24.69 -7.89
CA GLU A 97 34.53 -23.26 -8.04
C GLU A 97 34.81 -22.73 -9.45
N LYS A 98 35.92 -23.18 -10.05
CA LYS A 98 36.31 -22.78 -11.39
C LYS A 98 35.30 -23.22 -12.44
N THR A 99 34.85 -24.47 -12.38
CA THR A 99 33.83 -25.00 -13.29
C THR A 99 32.51 -24.23 -13.19
N VAL A 100 32.12 -23.85 -11.97
CA VAL A 100 30.92 -23.04 -11.71
C VAL A 100 31.09 -21.62 -12.26
N ALA A 101 32.24 -21.00 -11.99
CA ALA A 101 32.57 -19.68 -12.52
C ALA A 101 32.60 -19.66 -14.05
N ASP A 102 33.25 -20.62 -14.69
CA ASP A 102 33.32 -20.77 -16.15
C ASP A 102 31.92 -20.88 -16.77
N SER A 103 31.03 -21.64 -16.14
CA SER A 103 29.63 -21.78 -16.57
C SER A 103 28.89 -20.43 -16.50
N ILE A 104 29.11 -19.66 -15.43
CA ILE A 104 28.55 -18.31 -15.26
C ILE A 104 29.12 -17.34 -16.29
N ILE A 105 30.43 -17.38 -16.54
CA ILE A 105 31.08 -16.49 -17.51
C ILE A 105 30.60 -16.79 -18.93
N SER A 106 30.48 -18.07 -19.30
CA SER A 106 29.92 -18.49 -20.58
C SER A 106 28.49 -17.96 -20.76
N ALA A 107 27.66 -18.06 -19.73
CA ALA A 107 26.31 -17.52 -19.76
C ALA A 107 26.27 -15.99 -19.89
N ILE A 108 27.16 -15.26 -19.20
CA ILE A 108 27.30 -13.81 -19.34
C ILE A 108 27.71 -13.43 -20.77
N ARG A 109 28.69 -14.15 -21.35
CA ARG A 109 29.13 -13.97 -22.75
C ARG A 109 27.99 -14.23 -23.74
N ASN A 110 27.14 -15.21 -23.45
CA ASN A 110 25.97 -15.56 -24.26
C ASN A 110 24.70 -14.77 -23.90
N ASN A 111 24.80 -13.74 -23.04
CA ASN A 111 23.70 -12.88 -22.61
C ASN A 111 22.49 -13.64 -22.01
N GLN A 112 22.76 -14.76 -21.33
CA GLN A 112 21.75 -15.57 -20.66
C GLN A 112 21.38 -14.96 -19.29
N LYS A 113 20.09 -14.78 -19.05
CA LYS A 113 19.59 -14.23 -17.77
C LYS A 113 19.49 -15.27 -16.66
N ASN A 114 19.23 -16.53 -17.00
CA ASN A 114 19.05 -17.61 -16.02
C ASN A 114 19.99 -18.77 -16.37
N ILE A 115 20.62 -19.33 -15.36
CA ILE A 115 21.62 -20.39 -15.51
C ILE A 115 21.30 -21.49 -14.51
N TYR A 116 21.05 -22.69 -14.99
CA TYR A 116 20.94 -23.86 -14.12
C TYR A 116 22.28 -24.60 -14.12
N ILE A 117 22.85 -24.78 -12.94
CA ILE A 117 24.06 -25.59 -12.74
C ILE A 117 23.66 -26.84 -11.94
N GLU A 118 23.89 -28.02 -12.52
CA GLU A 118 23.50 -29.29 -11.91
C GLU A 118 24.03 -29.41 -10.49
N ARG A 119 23.18 -29.85 -9.53
CA ARG A 119 23.50 -30.02 -8.10
C ARG A 119 23.77 -28.73 -7.31
N ILE A 120 23.77 -27.57 -7.96
CA ILE A 120 23.94 -26.25 -7.31
C ILE A 120 22.64 -25.46 -7.36
N GLY A 121 21.97 -25.43 -8.52
CA GLY A 121 20.68 -24.76 -8.71
C GLY A 121 20.74 -23.60 -9.70
N ASN A 122 19.73 -22.72 -9.59
CA ASN A 122 19.52 -21.61 -10.52
C ASN A 122 20.24 -20.34 -10.07
N PHE A 123 20.95 -19.71 -11.00
CA PHE A 123 21.50 -18.37 -10.89
C PHE A 123 20.75 -17.42 -11.84
N GLU A 124 20.57 -16.17 -11.43
CA GLU A 124 20.01 -15.10 -12.26
C GLU A 124 21.06 -13.98 -12.45
N VAL A 125 21.32 -13.60 -13.70
CA VAL A 125 22.25 -12.54 -14.09
C VAL A 125 21.47 -11.27 -14.41
N ILE A 126 21.73 -10.21 -13.65
CA ILE A 126 21.17 -8.87 -13.86
C ILE A 126 22.29 -7.92 -14.24
N ARG A 127 22.21 -7.32 -15.43
CA ARG A 127 23.16 -6.31 -15.87
C ARG A 127 22.63 -4.92 -15.54
N GLU A 128 23.33 -4.17 -14.69
CA GLU A 128 22.83 -2.87 -14.21
C GLU A 128 23.37 -1.69 -15.03
N SER A 129 24.54 -1.80 -15.68
CA SER A 129 25.07 -0.70 -16.50
C SER A 129 26.10 -1.11 -17.57
N LYS A 130 26.30 -0.22 -18.56
CA LYS A 130 27.47 -0.20 -19.47
C LYS A 130 28.58 0.69 -18.88
N GLY A 131 28.94 0.49 -17.60
CA GLY A 131 30.06 1.19 -16.96
C GLY A 131 31.43 0.82 -17.55
N LYS A 132 32.48 1.60 -17.23
CA LYS A 132 33.88 1.33 -17.62
C LYS A 132 34.54 0.20 -16.83
N GLU A 133 33.92 -0.24 -15.73
CA GLU A 133 34.44 -1.31 -14.86
C GLU A 133 33.82 -2.67 -15.22
N ASN A 134 34.64 -3.71 -15.14
CA ASN A 134 34.24 -5.10 -15.28
C ASN A 134 34.09 -5.71 -13.89
N LYS A 135 32.85 -5.90 -13.43
CA LYS A 135 32.60 -6.43 -12.09
C LYS A 135 31.41 -7.38 -12.07
N ILE A 136 31.56 -8.50 -11.37
CA ILE A 136 30.44 -9.36 -10.99
C ILE A 136 30.26 -9.22 -9.48
N VAL A 137 29.03 -8.95 -9.04
CA VAL A 137 28.65 -8.84 -7.62
C VAL A 137 27.66 -9.95 -7.31
N LEU A 138 28.01 -10.86 -6.41
CA LEU A 138 27.05 -11.83 -5.89
C LEU A 138 25.99 -11.11 -5.04
N ALA A 139 24.72 -11.30 -5.38
CA ALA A 139 23.57 -10.84 -4.63
C ALA A 139 22.77 -12.05 -4.13
N ILE A 140 22.19 -11.98 -2.93
CA ILE A 140 21.31 -13.04 -2.45
C ILE A 140 20.05 -13.04 -3.34
N SER A 141 19.62 -14.21 -3.85
CA SER A 141 18.37 -14.29 -4.59
C SER A 141 17.20 -13.85 -3.70
N THR A 142 16.30 -13.06 -4.28
CA THR A 142 15.13 -12.44 -3.62
C THR A 142 14.08 -13.44 -3.12
N TYR A 143 14.37 -14.74 -3.08
CA TYR A 143 13.63 -15.72 -2.28
C TYR A 143 14.10 -15.70 -0.84
N ALA A 144 14.19 -14.49 -0.26
CA ALA A 144 14.07 -14.34 1.17
C ALA A 144 12.65 -14.80 1.51
N VAL A 145 12.51 -16.09 1.87
CA VAL A 145 11.34 -16.49 2.65
C VAL A 145 11.34 -15.52 3.82
N SER A 146 10.25 -14.77 3.99
CA SER A 146 10.05 -13.90 5.15
C SER A 146 10.28 -14.75 6.40
N PHE A 147 11.49 -14.68 6.95
CA PHE A 147 11.84 -15.34 8.18
C PHE A 147 10.98 -14.71 9.28
N ASN A 148 10.33 -15.52 10.10
CA ASN A 148 9.59 -15.04 11.27
C ASN A 148 10.54 -15.13 12.49
N PRO A 149 11.20 -14.02 12.89
CA PRO A 149 12.22 -14.09 13.94
C PRO A 149 11.65 -14.56 15.27
N ALA A 150 10.44 -14.12 15.61
CA ALA A 150 9.76 -14.52 16.84
C ALA A 150 9.53 -16.04 16.89
N GLU A 151 9.12 -16.67 15.80
CA GLU A 151 8.89 -18.11 15.76
C GLU A 151 10.18 -18.91 15.92
N THR A 152 11.24 -18.46 15.27
CA THR A 152 12.55 -19.11 15.37
C THR A 152 13.16 -18.93 16.76
N ILE A 153 13.06 -17.73 17.35
CA ILE A 153 13.45 -17.49 18.74
C ILE A 153 12.66 -18.42 19.66
N TYR A 154 11.33 -18.50 19.50
CA TYR A 154 10.47 -19.37 20.30
C TYR A 154 10.93 -20.84 20.27
N LYS A 155 11.16 -21.40 19.07
CA LYS A 155 11.66 -22.78 18.90
C LYS A 155 12.99 -22.99 19.63
N ASN A 156 13.84 -21.97 19.68
CA ASN A 156 15.15 -22.02 20.33
C ASN A 156 15.14 -21.76 21.84
N ILE A 157 14.07 -21.19 22.40
CA ILE A 157 13.99 -20.86 23.84
C ILE A 157 13.01 -21.73 24.62
N VAL A 158 11.95 -22.27 24.02
CA VAL A 158 10.86 -22.94 24.76
C VAL A 158 11.33 -24.12 25.63
N SER A 159 12.19 -24.98 25.08
CA SER A 159 12.77 -26.11 25.83
C SER A 159 13.76 -25.65 26.90
N LYS A 160 14.47 -24.55 26.65
CA LYS A 160 15.45 -23.96 27.58
C LYS A 160 14.77 -23.28 28.76
N ILE A 161 13.65 -22.58 28.54
CA ILE A 161 12.83 -22.01 29.62
C ILE A 161 12.26 -23.14 30.49
N THR A 162 11.71 -24.18 29.86
CA THR A 162 11.19 -25.36 30.58
C THR A 162 12.27 -26.05 31.41
N TYR A 163 13.49 -26.16 30.87
CA TYR A 163 14.63 -26.72 31.59
C TYR A 163 15.01 -25.86 32.81
N ALA A 164 15.13 -24.54 32.61
CA ALA A 164 15.47 -23.60 33.68
C ALA A 164 14.44 -23.62 34.82
N ASP A 165 13.13 -23.67 34.52
CA ASP A 165 12.09 -23.76 35.56
C ASP A 165 12.23 -25.01 36.43
N LYS A 166 12.59 -26.17 35.84
CA LYS A 166 12.86 -27.41 36.59
C LYS A 166 14.16 -27.33 37.40
N GLN A 167 15.21 -26.73 36.85
CA GLN A 167 16.49 -26.58 37.52
C GLN A 167 16.38 -25.66 38.74
N PHE A 168 15.53 -24.65 38.65
CA PHE A 168 15.25 -23.74 39.76
C PHE A 168 14.34 -24.33 40.84
N GLU A 169 13.67 -25.47 40.62
CA GLU A 169 12.70 -26.06 41.54
C GLU A 169 13.29 -26.40 42.91
N THR A 170 14.47 -27.01 42.94
CA THR A 170 15.14 -27.49 44.17
C THR A 170 15.91 -26.39 44.88
N LEU A 171 16.00 -25.20 44.30
CA LEU A 171 16.87 -24.12 44.78
C LEU A 171 16.12 -23.11 45.67
N THR A 172 16.69 -22.82 46.84
CA THR A 172 16.22 -21.75 47.71
C THR A 172 16.94 -20.43 47.39
N ALA A 173 16.31 -19.59 46.59
CA ALA A 173 16.79 -18.25 46.24
C ALA A 173 15.69 -17.21 46.48
N LYS A 174 16.07 -15.95 46.79
CA LYS A 174 15.11 -14.83 46.86
C LYS A 174 14.59 -14.43 45.47
N LYS A 175 15.36 -14.72 44.43
CA LYS A 175 15.04 -14.40 43.04
C LYS A 175 15.78 -15.36 42.11
N LYS A 176 15.12 -15.83 41.07
CA LYS A 176 15.56 -16.81 40.09
C LYS A 176 15.33 -16.21 38.71
N ILE A 177 16.44 -15.96 38.03
CA ILE A 177 16.50 -15.19 36.80
C ILE A 177 16.97 -16.10 35.68
N LEU A 178 16.19 -16.17 34.60
CA LEU A 178 16.66 -16.73 33.34
C LEU A 178 17.24 -15.59 32.48
N LEU A 179 18.50 -15.71 32.12
CA LEU A 179 19.20 -14.79 31.24
C LEU A 179 19.34 -15.40 29.84
N LEU A 180 18.58 -14.85 28.89
CA LEU A 180 18.71 -15.17 27.48
C LEU A 180 19.83 -14.32 26.88
N VAL A 181 20.90 -14.96 26.43
CA VAL A 181 22.00 -14.27 25.74
C VAL A 181 21.75 -14.35 24.25
N ASP A 182 21.47 -13.22 23.63
CA ASP A 182 21.23 -13.15 22.20
C ASP A 182 22.52 -13.44 21.42
N LYS A 183 22.47 -14.49 20.60
CA LYS A 183 23.53 -14.92 19.69
C LYS A 183 22.97 -15.12 18.27
N CYS A 184 21.79 -14.59 17.97
CA CYS A 184 21.22 -14.63 16.64
C CYS A 184 21.98 -13.69 15.69
N PHE A 185 22.23 -14.13 14.45
CA PHE A 185 23.04 -13.34 13.50
C PHE A 185 22.28 -12.11 12.97
N TRP A 186 20.97 -12.19 12.76
CA TRP A 186 20.12 -11.08 12.26
C TRP A 186 19.69 -10.08 13.33
N SER A 187 19.76 -10.40 14.62
CA SER A 187 19.39 -9.43 15.66
C SER A 187 20.37 -8.25 15.73
N THR A 188 21.53 -8.36 15.08
CA THR A 188 22.45 -7.23 14.84
C THR A 188 21.95 -6.23 13.78
N TRP A 189 20.95 -6.61 12.97
CA TRP A 189 20.41 -5.80 11.88
C TRP A 189 19.13 -5.08 12.30
N ASN A 190 18.30 -5.72 13.13
CA ASN A 190 17.09 -5.17 13.71
C ASN A 190 17.17 -5.35 15.23
N ASP A 191 17.42 -4.25 15.95
CA ASP A 191 17.57 -4.13 17.41
C ASP A 191 16.23 -4.39 18.17
N GLU A 192 15.49 -5.43 17.81
CA GLU A 192 14.08 -5.57 18.13
C GLU A 192 13.81 -6.53 19.29
N THR A 193 13.90 -6.00 20.52
CA THR A 193 13.32 -6.63 21.73
C THR A 193 11.87 -7.13 21.50
N SER A 194 11.13 -6.52 20.57
CA SER A 194 9.80 -6.95 20.11
C SER A 194 9.74 -8.42 19.70
N ASP A 195 10.73 -8.93 18.98
CA ASP A 195 10.72 -10.31 18.48
C ASP A 195 10.85 -11.33 19.62
N PHE A 196 11.67 -11.03 20.63
CA PHE A 196 11.78 -11.85 21.84
C PHE A 196 10.48 -11.81 22.67
N ILE A 197 9.83 -10.65 22.76
CA ILE A 197 8.55 -10.52 23.45
C ILE A 197 7.47 -11.32 22.70
N GLU A 198 7.41 -11.22 21.38
CA GLU A 198 6.48 -11.99 20.56
C GLU A 198 6.75 -13.50 20.66
N ALA A 199 8.02 -13.93 20.66
CA ALA A 199 8.38 -15.32 20.91
C ALA A 199 7.87 -15.83 22.27
N LEU A 200 8.00 -15.02 23.33
CA LEU A 200 7.47 -15.36 24.65
C LEU A 200 5.94 -15.43 24.66
N THR A 201 5.23 -14.68 23.81
CA THR A 201 3.76 -14.79 23.72
C THR A 201 3.28 -16.15 23.20
N TYR A 202 4.07 -16.85 22.38
CA TYR A 202 3.72 -18.22 21.95
C TYR A 202 3.74 -19.21 23.13
N SER A 203 4.52 -18.93 24.17
CA SER A 203 4.53 -19.66 25.46
C SER A 203 3.69 -19.01 26.55
N TYR A 204 2.77 -18.09 26.25
CA TYR A 204 2.08 -17.30 27.29
C TYR A 204 1.44 -18.16 28.39
N LYS A 205 0.76 -19.26 28.01
CA LYS A 205 0.13 -20.18 28.97
C LYS A 205 1.15 -20.94 29.82
N ASP A 206 2.27 -21.36 29.24
CA ASP A 206 3.34 -22.04 29.96
C ASP A 206 4.02 -21.08 30.94
N LEU A 207 4.26 -19.84 30.52
CA LEU A 207 4.81 -18.79 31.37
C LEU A 207 3.96 -18.51 32.62
N LEU A 208 2.63 -18.61 32.52
CA LEU A 208 1.75 -18.51 33.70
C LEU A 208 1.90 -19.71 34.66
N ASN A 209 2.25 -20.88 34.14
CA ASN A 209 2.36 -22.12 34.90
C ASN A 209 3.74 -22.31 35.54
N TYR A 210 4.80 -21.71 34.99
CA TYR A 210 6.14 -21.75 35.58
C TYR A 210 6.14 -21.12 36.98
N LYS A 211 6.68 -21.89 37.94
CA LYS A 211 6.67 -21.53 39.37
C LYS A 211 8.01 -20.97 39.83
N ASN A 212 9.08 -21.31 39.12
CA ASN A 212 10.45 -21.15 39.60
C ASN A 212 11.25 -20.15 38.76
N ILE A 213 10.64 -19.47 37.80
CA ILE A 213 11.26 -18.34 37.08
C ILE A 213 10.52 -17.06 37.47
N GLU A 214 11.17 -16.17 38.23
CA GLU A 214 10.57 -14.86 38.53
C GLU A 214 10.79 -13.85 37.39
N GLU A 215 11.92 -13.89 36.70
CA GLU A 215 12.24 -12.94 35.62
C GLU A 215 12.98 -13.61 34.45
N ILE A 216 12.69 -13.14 33.24
CA ILE A 216 13.47 -13.44 32.04
C ILE A 216 14.06 -12.13 31.53
N TRP A 217 15.37 -12.12 31.35
CA TRP A 217 16.13 -10.99 30.82
C TRP A 217 16.78 -11.35 29.50
N LEU A 218 16.92 -10.36 28.63
CA LEU A 218 17.72 -10.41 27.42
C LEU A 218 19.06 -9.74 27.67
N GLN A 219 20.15 -10.36 27.26
CA GLN A 219 21.47 -9.75 27.15
C GLN A 219 21.88 -9.68 25.69
N ARG A 220 22.29 -8.48 25.25
CA ARG A 220 22.81 -8.21 23.91
C ARG A 220 24.20 -7.60 24.02
N ASP A 221 25.06 -7.91 23.05
CA ASP A 221 26.38 -7.30 22.92
C ASP A 221 26.32 -6.23 21.82
N ILE A 222 26.50 -4.96 22.19
CA ILE A 222 26.50 -3.82 21.28
C ILE A 222 27.87 -3.17 21.43
N ASP A 223 28.72 -3.34 20.41
CA ASP A 223 30.08 -2.79 20.35
C ASP A 223 30.93 -3.11 21.60
N GLY A 224 30.82 -4.33 22.12
CA GLY A 224 31.54 -4.79 23.31
C GLY A 224 30.91 -4.37 24.64
N GLN A 225 29.74 -3.71 24.60
CA GLN A 225 28.96 -3.36 25.79
C GLN A 225 27.72 -4.26 25.91
N TYR A 226 27.53 -4.85 27.09
CA TYR A 226 26.35 -5.67 27.36
C TYR A 226 25.15 -4.81 27.75
N LEU A 227 24.14 -4.78 26.88
CA LEU A 227 22.82 -4.23 27.17
C LEU A 227 21.93 -5.33 27.76
N HIS A 228 21.26 -5.01 28.87
CA HIS A 228 20.35 -5.94 29.54
C HIS A 228 18.93 -5.38 29.59
N GLU A 229 17.97 -6.18 29.17
CA GLU A 229 16.56 -5.79 29.15
C GLU A 229 15.65 -6.83 29.79
N LEU A 230 14.76 -6.36 30.67
CA LEU A 230 13.71 -7.21 31.22
C LEU A 230 12.69 -7.52 30.13
N LEU A 231 12.50 -8.81 29.83
CA LEU A 231 11.50 -9.30 28.90
C LEU A 231 10.24 -9.75 29.61
N TYR A 232 10.37 -10.37 30.78
CA TYR A 232 9.24 -10.95 31.51
C TYR A 232 9.47 -10.86 33.01
N SER A 233 8.36 -10.66 33.73
CA SER A 233 8.29 -10.86 35.18
C SER A 233 7.03 -11.64 35.51
N ARG A 234 7.17 -12.67 36.35
CA ARG A 234 6.06 -13.51 36.81
C ARG A 234 4.99 -12.70 37.54
N ASP A 235 5.41 -11.78 38.41
CA ASP A 235 4.50 -10.89 39.14
C ASP A 235 3.69 -10.00 38.17
N PHE A 236 4.33 -9.49 37.11
CA PHE A 236 3.63 -8.75 36.06
C PHE A 236 2.63 -9.62 35.31
N LEU A 237 3.06 -10.78 34.78
CA LEU A 237 2.21 -11.61 33.93
C LEU A 237 0.99 -12.13 34.70
N ILE A 238 1.18 -12.62 35.92
CA ILE A 238 0.08 -13.06 36.80
C ILE A 238 -0.84 -11.90 37.15
N SER A 239 -0.30 -10.72 37.46
CA SER A 239 -1.11 -9.54 37.77
C SER A 239 -1.90 -9.04 36.57
N PHE A 240 -1.31 -9.10 35.37
CA PHE A 240 -1.98 -8.76 34.11
C PHE A 240 -3.13 -9.75 33.83
N ASP A 241 -2.83 -11.06 33.90
CA ASP A 241 -3.79 -12.11 33.59
C ASP A 241 -5.01 -12.07 34.52
N ASN A 242 -4.76 -11.83 35.82
CA ASN A 242 -5.78 -11.69 36.85
C ASN A 242 -6.42 -10.29 36.92
N ARG A 243 -6.06 -9.35 36.05
CA ARG A 243 -6.59 -7.97 36.04
C ARG A 243 -6.37 -7.24 37.39
N LYS A 244 -5.20 -7.44 37.99
CA LYS A 244 -4.78 -6.86 39.29
C LYS A 244 -3.44 -6.12 39.21
N ILE A 245 -3.14 -5.52 38.08
CA ILE A 245 -1.92 -4.74 37.87
C ILE A 245 -1.80 -3.61 38.91
N LYS A 246 -0.56 -3.35 39.35
CA LYS A 246 -0.21 -2.25 40.26
C LYS A 246 0.34 -1.06 39.46
N PRO A 247 -0.44 0.03 39.25
CA PRO A 247 -0.01 1.15 38.40
C PRO A 247 1.18 1.96 38.93
N SER A 248 1.52 1.81 40.21
CA SER A 248 2.69 2.42 40.84
C SER A 248 4.00 1.69 40.51
N ASN A 249 3.93 0.44 40.02
CA ASN A 249 5.11 -0.34 39.68
C ASN A 249 5.66 0.09 38.30
N LYS A 250 6.84 0.73 38.29
CA LYS A 250 7.52 1.19 37.06
C LYS A 250 7.87 0.04 36.12
N GLN A 251 8.23 -1.13 36.63
CA GLN A 251 8.56 -2.30 35.81
C GLN A 251 7.32 -2.88 35.15
N HIS A 252 6.20 -2.99 35.87
CA HIS A 252 4.92 -3.43 35.28
C HIS A 252 4.51 -2.55 34.11
N LYS A 253 4.70 -1.24 34.26
CA LYS A 253 4.42 -0.27 33.21
C LYS A 253 5.32 -0.48 31.97
N GLN A 254 6.62 -0.68 32.17
CA GLN A 254 7.57 -0.95 31.08
C GLN A 254 7.25 -2.26 30.36
N LEU A 255 6.96 -3.32 31.11
CA LEU A 255 6.57 -4.60 30.55
C LEU A 255 5.23 -4.53 29.81
N PHE A 256 4.26 -3.80 30.36
CA PHE A 256 2.98 -3.57 29.67
C PHE A 256 3.17 -2.89 28.32
N GLU A 257 4.04 -1.87 28.24
CA GLU A 257 4.35 -1.19 26.97
C GLU A 257 5.01 -2.12 25.95
N LYS A 258 5.96 -2.96 26.39
CA LYS A 258 6.66 -3.94 25.52
C LYS A 258 5.72 -5.05 25.04
N TRP A 259 4.89 -5.60 25.92
CA TRP A 259 4.00 -6.72 25.63
C TRP A 259 2.72 -6.34 24.89
N PHE A 260 2.36 -5.06 24.87
CA PHE A 260 1.05 -4.60 24.39
C PHE A 260 0.72 -5.15 22.99
N CYS A 261 1.61 -4.93 22.02
CA CYS A 261 1.40 -5.29 20.63
C CYS A 261 1.26 -6.80 20.44
N SER A 262 2.14 -7.58 21.10
CA SER A 262 2.14 -9.04 20.98
C SER A 262 0.93 -9.67 21.67
N LEU A 263 0.50 -9.15 22.82
CA LEU A 263 -0.70 -9.60 23.51
C LEU A 263 -1.99 -9.26 22.74
N GLU A 264 -2.03 -8.13 22.04
CA GLU A 264 -3.18 -7.73 21.23
C GLU A 264 -3.49 -8.76 20.13
N LYS A 265 -2.45 -9.39 19.58
CA LYS A 265 -2.53 -10.42 18.53
C LYS A 265 -3.14 -11.75 19.02
N LEU A 266 -3.14 -12.01 20.35
CA LEU A 266 -3.63 -13.28 20.92
C LEU A 266 -5.17 -13.39 20.95
N GLY A 267 -5.89 -12.32 20.63
CA GLY A 267 -7.35 -12.34 20.47
C GLY A 267 -8.13 -11.55 21.52
N ASP A 268 -9.46 -11.68 21.49
CA ASP A 268 -10.39 -10.82 22.21
C ASP A 268 -10.24 -10.86 23.74
N GLU A 269 -9.97 -12.04 24.31
CA GLU A 269 -9.75 -12.18 25.75
C GLU A 269 -8.58 -11.30 26.24
N TYR A 270 -7.51 -11.23 25.45
CA TYR A 270 -6.31 -10.45 25.78
C TYR A 270 -6.53 -8.96 25.53
N LYS A 271 -7.28 -8.59 24.49
CA LYS A 271 -7.70 -7.19 24.28
C LYS A 271 -8.52 -6.65 25.44
N GLU A 272 -9.41 -7.46 26.03
CA GLU A 272 -10.11 -7.12 27.27
C GLU A 272 -9.16 -6.85 28.44
N LYS A 273 -8.19 -7.76 28.67
CA LYS A 273 -7.17 -7.61 29.73
C LYS A 273 -6.31 -6.37 29.49
N LEU A 274 -5.87 -6.13 28.25
CA LEU A 274 -5.12 -4.94 27.83
C LEU A 274 -5.90 -3.66 28.09
N PHE A 275 -7.18 -3.60 27.72
CA PHE A 275 -8.00 -2.42 27.92
C PHE A 275 -8.20 -2.12 29.42
N PHE A 276 -8.45 -3.15 30.23
CA PHE A 276 -8.57 -3.02 31.67
C PHE A 276 -7.27 -2.49 32.30
N ALA A 277 -6.13 -3.08 31.95
CA ALA A 277 -4.81 -2.64 32.42
C ALA A 277 -4.51 -1.19 31.98
N LEU A 278 -4.82 -0.84 30.74
CA LEU A 278 -4.66 0.51 30.19
C LEU A 278 -5.42 1.55 31.02
N LYS A 279 -6.68 1.27 31.39
CA LYS A 279 -7.48 2.12 32.28
C LYS A 279 -6.81 2.35 33.63
N GLN A 280 -6.23 1.31 34.22
CA GLN A 280 -5.54 1.41 35.50
C GLN A 280 -4.26 2.26 35.40
N PHE A 281 -3.42 2.03 34.38
CA PHE A 281 -2.20 2.82 34.18
C PHE A 281 -2.47 4.30 33.88
N LEU A 282 -3.57 4.60 33.18
CA LEU A 282 -3.93 5.96 32.75
C LEU A 282 -4.90 6.69 33.70
N LYS A 283 -5.17 6.15 34.89
CA LYS A 283 -6.00 6.81 35.91
C LYS A 283 -5.35 8.15 36.30
N GLY A 284 -6.01 9.26 35.96
CA GLY A 284 -5.54 10.63 36.22
C GLY A 284 -4.29 11.06 35.43
N LYS A 285 -3.81 10.27 34.45
CA LYS A 285 -2.57 10.55 33.71
C LYS A 285 -2.83 10.69 32.21
N LYS A 286 -1.93 11.40 31.52
CA LYS A 286 -1.94 11.53 30.06
C LYS A 286 -1.13 10.38 29.42
N PRO A 287 -1.60 9.76 28.32
CA PRO A 287 -0.96 8.59 27.72
C PRO A 287 0.52 8.78 27.41
N TYR A 288 0.92 9.82 26.67
CA TYR A 288 2.32 10.09 26.31
C TYR A 288 3.27 10.33 27.50
N LYS A 289 2.77 10.70 28.69
CA LYS A 289 3.59 10.77 29.92
C LYS A 289 3.80 9.40 30.55
N VAL A 290 2.88 8.48 30.29
CA VAL A 290 2.97 7.11 30.76
C VAL A 290 3.77 6.31 29.73
N PHE A 291 3.30 6.19 28.50
CA PHE A 291 3.91 5.36 27.48
C PHE A 291 4.63 6.24 26.44
N PRO A 292 5.96 6.43 26.54
CA PRO A 292 6.71 7.26 25.61
C PRO A 292 6.73 6.70 24.18
N HIS A 293 6.59 5.39 23.99
CA HIS A 293 6.68 4.77 22.68
C HIS A 293 5.43 5.04 21.83
N LYS A 294 5.59 5.84 20.76
CA LYS A 294 4.48 6.30 19.90
C LYS A 294 3.72 5.14 19.25
N PHE A 295 4.41 4.16 18.67
CA PHE A 295 3.78 3.03 18.02
C PHE A 295 2.94 2.19 18.99
N THR A 296 3.38 2.06 20.24
CA THR A 296 2.57 1.36 21.25
C THR A 296 1.30 2.16 21.56
N ARG A 297 1.38 3.50 21.66
CA ARG A 297 0.20 4.35 21.83
C ARG A 297 -0.76 4.28 20.64
N GLU A 298 -0.25 4.16 19.42
CA GLU A 298 -1.07 3.93 18.22
C GLU A 298 -1.89 2.63 18.33
N ARG A 299 -1.24 1.54 18.78
CA ARG A 299 -1.92 0.27 19.06
C ARG A 299 -2.93 0.39 20.21
N MET A 300 -2.61 1.15 21.26
CA MET A 300 -3.55 1.43 22.35
C MET A 300 -4.81 2.14 21.87
N VAL A 301 -4.69 3.12 20.96
CA VAL A 301 -5.83 3.79 20.35
C VAL A 301 -6.63 2.83 19.46
N SER A 302 -5.95 1.94 18.74
CA SER A 302 -6.59 0.96 17.86
C SER A 302 -7.54 0.00 18.59
N LEU A 303 -7.36 -0.22 19.91
CA LEU A 303 -8.38 -0.90 20.73
C LEU A 303 -9.76 -0.25 20.65
N GLY A 304 -9.84 1.07 20.39
CA GLY A 304 -11.09 1.78 20.18
C GLY A 304 -11.92 1.25 19.01
N ILE A 305 -11.28 0.76 17.95
CA ILE A 305 -11.99 0.13 16.81
C ILE A 305 -12.62 -1.17 17.26
N TRP A 306 -11.85 -2.03 17.93
CA TRP A 306 -12.34 -3.30 18.47
C TRP A 306 -13.46 -3.09 19.50
N LEU A 307 -13.34 -2.09 20.39
CA LEU A 307 -14.40 -1.74 21.34
C LEU A 307 -15.70 -1.33 20.63
N ALA A 308 -15.60 -0.60 19.51
CA ALA A 308 -16.76 -0.24 18.71
C ALA A 308 -17.42 -1.45 18.04
N GLU A 309 -16.62 -2.41 17.55
CA GLU A 309 -17.12 -3.69 17.01
C GLU A 309 -17.87 -4.51 18.07
N LYS A 310 -17.46 -4.40 19.34
CA LYS A 310 -18.16 -5.00 20.50
C LYS A 310 -19.32 -4.14 21.03
N ASN A 311 -19.72 -3.08 20.32
CA ASN A 311 -20.75 -2.11 20.72
C ASN A 311 -20.49 -1.41 22.07
N ARG A 312 -19.24 -1.33 22.53
CA ARG A 312 -18.86 -0.71 23.81
C ARG A 312 -18.53 0.78 23.66
N PHE A 313 -19.47 1.57 23.15
CA PHE A 313 -19.20 2.96 22.76
C PHE A 313 -18.80 3.91 23.90
N ASN A 314 -19.23 3.65 25.14
CA ASN A 314 -18.74 4.40 26.30
C ASN A 314 -17.22 4.21 26.51
N ASP A 315 -16.71 3.02 26.21
CA ASP A 315 -15.29 2.72 26.28
C ASP A 315 -14.51 3.29 25.09
N VAL A 316 -15.13 3.34 23.90
CA VAL A 316 -14.61 4.05 22.73
C VAL A 316 -14.41 5.54 23.05
N ILE A 317 -15.44 6.17 23.63
CA ILE A 317 -15.40 7.55 24.11
C ILE A 317 -14.25 7.74 25.09
N TRP A 318 -14.07 6.81 26.04
CA TRP A 318 -12.98 6.89 27.00
C TRP A 318 -11.60 6.88 26.32
N ILE A 319 -11.39 6.04 25.31
CA ILE A 319 -10.16 6.05 24.50
C ILE A 319 -9.97 7.41 23.85
N ILE A 320 -11.02 7.96 23.20
CA ILE A 320 -10.93 9.25 22.54
C ILE A 320 -10.56 10.36 23.53
N ASP A 321 -11.29 10.49 24.64
CA ASP A 321 -11.04 11.50 25.66
C ASP A 321 -9.61 11.42 26.22
N LYS A 322 -9.04 10.22 26.31
CA LYS A 322 -7.67 10.02 26.81
C LYS A 322 -6.59 10.43 25.82
N PHE A 323 -6.79 10.16 24.53
CA PHE A 323 -5.76 10.31 23.50
C PHE A 323 -5.95 11.53 22.59
N ILE A 324 -7.06 12.26 22.66
CA ILE A 324 -7.36 13.43 21.80
C ILE A 324 -6.39 14.61 21.96
N ASN A 325 -5.50 14.58 22.96
CA ASN A 325 -4.44 15.56 23.17
C ASN A 325 -3.06 14.90 23.16
N ASP A 326 -2.92 13.72 22.55
CA ASP A 326 -1.60 13.11 22.38
C ASP A 326 -0.75 13.97 21.42
N PRO A 327 0.55 14.16 21.69
CA PRO A 327 1.41 14.99 20.87
C PRO A 327 1.87 14.33 19.57
N ASP A 328 1.37 13.14 19.22
CA ASP A 328 1.78 12.40 18.03
C ASP A 328 0.67 12.40 16.94
N PRO A 329 0.92 12.96 15.74
CA PRO A 329 2.20 13.50 15.29
C PRO A 329 2.51 14.85 15.93
N GLU A 330 3.79 15.17 15.98
CA GLU A 330 4.28 16.45 16.50
C GLU A 330 3.69 17.64 15.74
N GLU A 331 3.68 18.80 16.40
CA GLU A 331 3.40 20.06 15.70
C GLU A 331 4.45 20.28 14.61
N PRO A 332 4.07 20.84 13.44
CA PRO A 332 4.97 20.99 12.31
C PRO A 332 6.30 21.68 12.64
N GLU A 333 6.26 22.69 13.51
CA GLU A 333 7.42 23.49 13.89
C GLU A 333 8.39 22.74 14.81
N LYS A 334 8.00 21.58 15.35
CA LYS A 334 8.77 20.77 16.30
C LYS A 334 9.25 19.45 15.72
N TYR A 335 8.92 19.16 14.46
CA TYR A 335 9.21 17.88 13.84
C TYR A 335 10.72 17.59 13.83
N SER A 336 11.14 16.53 14.50
CA SER A 336 12.55 16.11 14.59
C SER A 336 12.84 14.73 14.02
N GLY A 337 11.88 14.14 13.30
CA GLY A 337 12.00 12.80 12.70
C GLY A 337 12.68 12.78 11.34
N ASP A 338 12.71 11.60 10.72
CA ASP A 338 13.16 11.44 9.33
C ASP A 338 12.17 12.15 8.38
N PRO A 339 12.64 13.06 7.49
CA PRO A 339 11.82 13.80 6.54
C PRO A 339 10.84 12.93 5.73
N LYS A 340 11.17 11.66 5.46
CA LYS A 340 10.30 10.70 4.77
C LYS A 340 8.99 10.42 5.52
N PHE A 341 8.95 10.65 6.83
CA PHE A 341 7.74 10.52 7.66
C PHE A 341 7.17 11.88 8.08
N ASN A 342 7.66 12.98 7.50
CA ASN A 342 7.07 14.30 7.71
C ASN A 342 5.82 14.47 6.81
N TYR A 343 4.72 13.86 7.24
CA TYR A 343 3.47 13.88 6.47
C TYR A 343 2.87 15.27 6.29
N HIS A 344 3.15 16.20 7.20
CA HIS A 344 2.75 17.60 7.05
C HIS A 344 3.40 18.22 5.81
N GLN A 345 4.73 18.07 5.71
CA GLN A 345 5.51 18.61 4.61
C GLN A 345 5.16 17.93 3.28
N GLN A 346 4.93 16.62 3.30
CA GLN A 346 4.44 15.88 2.12
C GLN A 346 3.14 16.47 1.56
N ILE A 347 2.18 16.81 2.41
CA ILE A 347 0.92 17.43 1.97
C ILE A 347 1.17 18.83 1.40
N ILE A 348 2.10 19.61 1.97
CA ILE A 348 2.49 20.92 1.42
C ILE A 348 3.06 20.80 0.01
N GLU A 349 3.85 19.75 -0.22
CA GLU A 349 4.47 19.42 -1.52
C GLU A 349 3.48 18.78 -2.51
N GLY A 350 2.24 18.50 -2.08
CA GLY A 350 1.19 17.90 -2.90
C GLY A 350 1.24 16.39 -3.01
N ASN A 351 1.99 15.73 -2.14
CA ASN A 351 1.97 14.29 -1.97
C ASN A 351 0.77 13.84 -1.12
N ASP A 352 0.31 12.60 -1.33
CA ASP A 352 -0.80 12.00 -0.58
C ASP A 352 -0.26 10.89 0.34
N PRO A 353 -0.13 11.14 1.66
CA PRO A 353 0.34 10.13 2.60
C PRO A 353 -0.79 9.10 2.85
N LEU A 354 -0.76 8.00 2.11
CA LEU A 354 -1.76 6.93 2.18
C LEU A 354 -1.64 6.02 3.43
N VAL A 355 -0.74 6.35 4.35
CA VAL A 355 -0.43 5.51 5.52
C VAL A 355 -1.08 6.10 6.76
N ILE A 356 -1.80 5.27 7.52
CA ILE A 356 -2.30 5.62 8.86
C ILE A 356 -1.21 5.22 9.86
N THR A 357 -0.35 6.18 10.16
CA THR A 357 0.63 6.08 11.24
C THR A 357 0.50 7.33 12.06
N THR A 358 0.70 7.24 13.37
CA THR A 358 0.48 8.24 14.45
C THR A 358 -0.81 8.08 15.24
N VAL A 359 -0.74 8.48 16.51
CA VAL A 359 -1.81 8.34 17.51
C VAL A 359 -3.06 9.10 17.09
N LEU A 360 -2.94 10.38 16.72
CA LEU A 360 -4.09 11.19 16.29
C LEU A 360 -4.65 10.75 14.94
N GLY A 361 -3.82 10.16 14.07
CA GLY A 361 -4.27 9.51 12.84
C GLY A 361 -5.20 8.35 13.13
N HIS A 362 -4.75 7.36 13.92
CA HIS A 362 -5.59 6.25 14.37
C HIS A 362 -6.84 6.71 15.12
N LEU A 363 -6.75 7.80 15.89
CA LEU A 363 -7.88 8.34 16.65
C LEU A 363 -9.01 8.82 15.73
N ALA A 364 -8.70 9.40 14.57
CA ALA A 364 -9.71 9.82 13.59
C ALA A 364 -10.56 8.63 13.11
N TRP A 365 -9.95 7.47 12.90
CA TRP A 365 -10.64 6.23 12.52
C TRP A 365 -11.50 5.67 13.67
N VAL A 366 -11.06 5.81 14.92
CA VAL A 366 -11.89 5.47 16.08
C VAL A 366 -13.11 6.40 16.17
N ILE A 367 -12.93 7.71 15.93
CA ILE A 367 -14.04 8.69 15.92
C ILE A 367 -15.03 8.39 14.79
N GLN A 368 -14.55 7.94 13.62
CA GLN A 368 -15.42 7.51 12.52
C GLN A 368 -16.41 6.42 12.98
N LYS A 369 -15.98 5.47 13.83
CA LYS A 369 -16.88 4.44 14.37
C LYS A 369 -17.99 5.01 15.25
N LEU A 370 -17.76 6.15 15.93
CA LEU A 370 -18.84 6.87 16.63
C LEU A 370 -19.78 7.57 15.65
N ALA A 371 -19.25 8.20 14.60
CA ALA A 371 -20.06 8.89 13.59
C ALA A 371 -21.05 7.94 12.87
N ALA A 372 -20.72 6.65 12.78
CA ALA A 372 -21.59 5.63 12.22
C ALA A 372 -22.83 5.31 13.08
N LYS A 373 -22.95 5.86 14.29
CA LYS A 373 -24.05 5.60 15.24
C LYS A 373 -24.83 6.87 15.55
N LYS A 374 -26.15 6.82 15.41
CA LYS A 374 -27.05 7.97 15.55
C LYS A 374 -26.94 8.64 16.92
N GLU A 375 -26.77 7.86 17.98
CA GLU A 375 -26.70 8.35 19.36
C GLU A 375 -25.37 9.09 19.65
N TYR A 376 -24.34 8.85 18.84
CA TYR A 376 -22.98 9.35 19.08
C TYR A 376 -22.47 10.32 18.01
N ILE A 377 -23.21 10.54 16.92
CA ILE A 377 -22.77 11.39 15.80
C ILE A 377 -22.45 12.83 16.23
N SER A 378 -23.25 13.43 17.13
CA SER A 378 -23.00 14.76 17.68
C SER A 378 -21.68 14.83 18.44
N LYS A 379 -21.38 13.77 19.20
CA LYS A 379 -20.13 13.67 19.96
C LYS A 379 -18.93 13.41 19.05
N ALA A 380 -19.11 12.61 18.00
CA ALA A 380 -18.11 12.43 16.95
C ALA A 380 -17.76 13.76 16.29
N LEU A 381 -18.77 14.59 15.95
CA LEU A 381 -18.55 15.93 15.38
C LEU A 381 -17.69 16.83 16.28
N VAL A 382 -17.91 16.81 17.60
CA VAL A 382 -17.09 17.57 18.57
C VAL A 382 -15.64 17.11 18.57
N TYR A 383 -15.39 15.78 18.55
CA TYR A 383 -14.02 15.27 18.48
C TYR A 383 -13.34 15.56 17.14
N THR A 384 -14.08 15.44 16.04
CA THR A 384 -13.60 15.76 14.70
C THR A 384 -13.22 17.23 14.58
N GLU A 385 -14.03 18.16 15.09
CA GLU A 385 -13.68 19.59 15.14
C GLU A 385 -12.32 19.80 15.81
N LYS A 386 -12.10 19.15 16.95
CA LYS A 386 -10.85 19.28 17.68
C LYS A 386 -9.65 18.84 16.85
N LEU A 387 -9.74 17.72 16.12
CA LEU A 387 -8.67 17.29 15.22
C LEU A 387 -8.47 18.27 14.05
N LEU A 388 -9.55 18.84 13.50
CA LEU A 388 -9.47 19.81 12.39
C LEU A 388 -8.80 21.14 12.78
N THR A 389 -8.85 21.51 14.06
CA THR A 389 -8.17 22.71 14.57
C THR A 389 -6.66 22.50 14.76
N HIS A 390 -6.16 21.27 14.65
CA HIS A 390 -4.74 20.97 14.82
C HIS A 390 -3.89 21.62 13.74
N LYS A 391 -2.68 22.09 14.07
CA LYS A 391 -1.77 22.76 13.11
C LYS A 391 -1.27 21.81 12.02
N ASN A 392 -1.03 20.56 12.38
CA ASN A 392 -0.50 19.55 11.47
C ASN A 392 -1.56 19.14 10.43
N LEU A 393 -1.30 19.48 9.16
CA LEU A 393 -2.13 19.12 8.00
C LEU A 393 -2.45 17.62 7.88
N TYR A 394 -1.56 16.73 8.32
CA TYR A 394 -1.85 15.29 8.32
C TYR A 394 -2.99 14.96 9.29
N VAL A 395 -3.03 15.59 10.47
CA VAL A 395 -4.14 15.41 11.41
C VAL A 395 -5.44 15.94 10.80
N LYS A 396 -5.40 17.07 10.09
CA LYS A 396 -6.58 17.58 9.36
C LYS A 396 -7.05 16.63 8.27
N LEU A 397 -6.11 16.07 7.50
CA LEU A 397 -6.40 15.07 6.46
C LEU A 397 -7.10 13.85 7.06
N GLN A 398 -6.55 13.28 8.13
CA GLN A 398 -7.16 12.13 8.80
C GLN A 398 -8.51 12.48 9.44
N ALA A 399 -8.69 13.71 9.95
CA ALA A 399 -9.97 14.18 10.49
C ALA A 399 -11.09 14.31 9.43
N ILE A 400 -10.77 14.26 8.13
CA ILE A 400 -11.79 14.18 7.09
C ILE A 400 -12.47 12.81 7.06
N ILE A 401 -11.80 11.74 7.51
CA ILE A 401 -12.40 10.39 7.58
C ILE A 401 -13.70 10.37 8.37
N PRO A 402 -13.76 10.85 9.63
CA PRO A 402 -15.04 10.97 10.33
C PRO A 402 -15.97 12.03 9.72
N LEU A 403 -15.48 13.08 9.02
CA LEU A 403 -16.36 14.01 8.30
C LEU A 403 -17.12 13.32 7.16
N ILE A 404 -16.48 12.40 6.42
CA ILE A 404 -17.13 11.62 5.36
C ILE A 404 -18.29 10.81 5.97
N GLU A 405 -18.03 10.13 7.08
CA GLU A 405 -19.05 9.34 7.79
C GLU A 405 -20.22 10.22 8.27
N ILE A 406 -19.92 11.41 8.80
CA ILE A 406 -20.92 12.39 9.23
C ILE A 406 -21.69 12.93 8.02
N ALA A 407 -21.05 13.17 6.88
CA ALA A 407 -21.71 13.68 5.66
C ALA A 407 -22.78 12.72 5.15
N ALA A 408 -22.45 11.42 5.11
CA ALA A 408 -23.36 10.35 4.72
C ALA A 408 -24.58 10.21 5.67
N ARG A 409 -24.47 10.73 6.90
CA ARG A 409 -25.48 10.62 7.96
C ARG A 409 -25.93 11.97 8.49
N ARG A 410 -25.71 13.05 7.75
CA ARG A 410 -25.90 14.44 8.23
C ARG A 410 -27.33 14.72 8.69
N GLN A 411 -28.31 13.99 8.16
CA GLN A 411 -29.71 14.02 8.58
C GLN A 411 -29.94 13.61 10.05
N TRP A 412 -28.97 12.97 10.71
CA TRP A 412 -29.02 12.65 12.13
C TRP A 412 -28.58 13.81 13.03
N LEU A 413 -27.95 14.84 12.47
CA LEU A 413 -27.54 16.04 13.19
C LEU A 413 -28.73 16.96 13.44
N ARG A 414 -28.73 17.65 14.58
CA ARG A 414 -29.63 18.77 14.83
C ARG A 414 -29.27 19.98 13.96
N SER A 415 -30.17 20.94 13.83
CA SER A 415 -29.97 22.10 12.94
C SER A 415 -28.70 22.91 13.24
N ASP A 416 -28.40 23.14 14.52
CA ASP A 416 -27.21 23.83 15.00
C ASP A 416 -25.93 23.01 14.76
N GLU A 417 -25.99 21.71 15.01
CA GLU A 417 -24.90 20.77 14.75
C GLU A 417 -24.60 20.64 13.25
N TYR A 418 -25.64 20.61 12.41
CA TYR A 418 -25.49 20.58 10.96
C TYR A 418 -24.83 21.87 10.45
N LYS A 419 -25.26 23.05 10.93
CA LYS A 419 -24.60 24.33 10.62
C LYS A 419 -23.13 24.32 11.00
N LYS A 420 -22.80 23.74 12.16
CA LYS A 420 -21.41 23.59 12.62
C LYS A 420 -20.61 22.66 11.72
N PHE A 421 -21.15 21.48 11.40
CA PHE A 421 -20.54 20.53 10.46
C PHE A 421 -20.26 21.19 9.11
N ARG A 422 -21.27 21.85 8.52
CA ARG A 422 -21.15 22.58 7.26
C ARG A 422 -20.03 23.63 7.31
N LYS A 423 -19.96 24.42 8.39
CA LYS A 423 -18.89 25.40 8.60
C LYS A 423 -17.50 24.74 8.60
N LEU A 424 -17.34 23.60 9.27
CA LEU A 424 -16.06 22.88 9.33
C LEU A 424 -15.64 22.37 7.94
N VAL A 425 -16.57 21.81 7.17
CA VAL A 425 -16.31 21.34 5.80
C VAL A 425 -15.91 22.51 4.89
N PHE A 426 -16.65 23.62 4.89
CA PHE A 426 -16.34 24.78 4.06
C PHE A 426 -15.06 25.51 4.49
N ASN A 427 -14.66 25.44 5.75
CA ASN A 427 -13.34 25.91 6.18
C ASN A 427 -12.21 25.13 5.51
N LEU A 428 -12.37 23.82 5.31
CA LEU A 428 -11.40 23.00 4.56
C LEU A 428 -11.41 23.32 3.06
N VAL A 429 -12.59 23.57 2.47
CA VAL A 429 -12.70 24.07 1.08
C VAL A 429 -11.91 25.37 0.91
N ASN A 430 -12.09 26.32 1.84
CA ASN A 430 -11.34 27.58 1.84
C ASN A 430 -9.84 27.38 2.05
N LEU A 431 -9.44 26.40 2.87
CA LEU A 431 -8.04 26.04 3.06
C LEU A 431 -7.41 25.55 1.75
N VAL A 432 -8.08 24.65 1.03
CA VAL A 432 -7.64 24.12 -0.27
C VAL A 432 -7.62 25.22 -1.33
N ALA A 433 -8.66 26.06 -1.40
CA ALA A 433 -8.73 27.17 -2.36
C ALA A 433 -7.55 28.14 -2.23
N LYS A 434 -7.07 28.38 -0.99
CA LYS A 434 -5.89 29.20 -0.71
C LYS A 434 -4.56 28.47 -0.91
N ASN A 435 -4.58 27.14 -0.97
CA ASN A 435 -3.38 26.30 -1.07
C ASN A 435 -3.60 25.18 -2.10
N PRO A 436 -3.51 25.49 -3.42
CA PRO A 436 -3.78 24.53 -4.50
C PRO A 436 -2.89 23.28 -4.50
N ASN A 437 -1.77 23.29 -3.77
CA ASN A 437 -0.92 22.11 -3.62
C ASN A 437 -1.51 21.07 -2.67
N TYR A 438 -2.51 21.38 -1.85
CA TYR A 438 -3.07 20.44 -0.84
C TYR A 438 -4.01 19.39 -1.47
N LYS A 439 -3.53 18.71 -2.51
CA LYS A 439 -4.27 17.72 -3.31
C LYS A 439 -4.81 16.56 -2.47
N ALA A 440 -4.05 16.10 -1.47
CA ALA A 440 -4.50 15.04 -0.56
C ALA A 440 -5.78 15.42 0.22
N ILE A 441 -5.85 16.66 0.72
CA ILE A 441 -7.05 17.17 1.41
C ILE A 441 -8.19 17.31 0.41
N ALA A 442 -7.92 17.83 -0.79
CA ALA A 442 -8.93 17.96 -1.84
C ALA A 442 -9.51 16.60 -2.26
N ASN A 443 -8.66 15.56 -2.40
CA ASN A 443 -9.07 14.19 -2.70
C ASN A 443 -10.11 13.69 -1.69
N GLN A 444 -9.81 13.83 -0.39
CA GLN A 444 -10.71 13.35 0.66
C GLN A 444 -11.97 14.21 0.80
N LEU A 445 -11.89 15.51 0.53
CA LEU A 445 -13.09 16.37 0.49
C LEU A 445 -14.05 15.99 -0.63
N CYS A 446 -13.57 15.45 -1.76
CA CYS A 446 -14.46 14.95 -2.80
C CYS A 446 -15.43 13.89 -2.25
N ASN A 447 -14.94 12.98 -1.40
CA ASN A 447 -15.75 11.96 -0.74
C ASN A 447 -16.76 12.55 0.26
N VAL A 448 -16.46 13.70 0.89
CA VAL A 448 -17.42 14.40 1.75
C VAL A 448 -18.57 14.93 0.90
N PHE A 449 -18.25 15.60 -0.21
CA PHE A 449 -19.24 16.25 -1.07
C PHE A 449 -20.02 15.29 -1.96
N ALA A 450 -19.55 14.07 -2.18
CA ALA A 450 -20.33 13.02 -2.84
C ALA A 450 -21.66 12.73 -2.11
N TYR A 451 -21.73 12.99 -0.79
CA TYR A 451 -22.96 12.84 -0.02
C TYR A 451 -23.83 14.10 0.03
N TYR A 452 -23.35 15.26 -0.44
CA TYR A 452 -24.06 16.53 -0.30
C TYR A 452 -25.12 16.73 -1.39
N GLU A 453 -26.37 16.59 -0.97
CA GLU A 453 -27.53 16.86 -1.83
C GLU A 453 -28.14 18.24 -1.56
N ASP A 454 -27.57 19.06 -0.68
CA ASP A 454 -28.20 20.28 -0.18
C ASP A 454 -27.29 21.51 -0.24
N LEU A 455 -26.46 21.58 -1.28
CA LEU A 455 -25.69 22.79 -1.63
C LEU A 455 -26.50 23.73 -2.51
N SER A 456 -26.37 25.03 -2.25
CA SER A 456 -26.79 26.06 -3.20
C SER A 456 -25.85 26.13 -4.40
N THR A 457 -26.26 26.80 -5.48
CA THR A 457 -25.39 27.01 -6.67
C THR A 457 -24.07 27.63 -6.31
N LYS A 458 -24.07 28.69 -5.49
CA LYS A 458 -22.85 29.40 -5.08
C LYS A 458 -21.89 28.49 -4.33
N GLU A 459 -22.42 27.62 -3.48
CA GLU A 459 -21.63 26.67 -2.70
C GLU A 459 -21.09 25.54 -3.55
N ALA A 460 -21.89 24.99 -4.46
CA ALA A 460 -21.44 23.98 -5.42
C ALA A 460 -20.32 24.54 -6.31
N GLU A 461 -20.46 25.77 -6.81
CA GLU A 461 -19.39 26.46 -7.56
C GLU A 461 -18.11 26.61 -6.73
N GLN A 462 -18.23 27.08 -5.48
CA GLN A 462 -17.09 27.22 -4.58
C GLN A 462 -16.36 25.88 -4.36
N VAL A 463 -17.11 24.79 -4.22
CA VAL A 463 -16.57 23.44 -4.07
C VAL A 463 -15.83 23.01 -5.35
N LEU A 464 -16.47 23.14 -6.52
CA LEU A 464 -15.87 22.75 -7.80
C LEU A 464 -14.61 23.58 -8.10
N ASP A 465 -14.64 24.89 -7.84
CA ASP A 465 -13.51 25.79 -8.06
C ASP A 465 -12.31 25.46 -7.17
N ALA A 466 -12.55 25.03 -5.92
CA ALA A 466 -11.50 24.62 -5.00
C ALA A 466 -10.96 23.21 -5.28
N LEU A 467 -11.82 22.26 -5.65
CA LEU A 467 -11.48 20.84 -5.75
C LEU A 467 -11.04 20.40 -7.16
N LYS A 468 -11.19 21.24 -8.20
CA LYS A 468 -10.70 20.97 -9.56
C LYS A 468 -9.20 20.67 -9.68
N ILE A 469 -8.42 20.95 -8.63
CA ILE A 469 -6.99 20.61 -8.53
C ILE A 469 -6.71 19.10 -8.48
N THR A 470 -7.76 18.27 -8.36
CA THR A 470 -7.67 16.82 -8.39
C THR A 470 -8.67 16.18 -9.36
N GLU A 471 -8.25 15.10 -10.02
CA GLU A 471 -9.09 14.28 -10.89
C GLU A 471 -10.25 13.60 -10.13
N ARG A 472 -10.14 13.42 -8.81
CA ARG A 472 -11.21 12.88 -7.94
C ARG A 472 -12.47 13.75 -7.94
N SER A 473 -12.35 15.02 -8.30
CA SER A 473 -13.50 15.93 -8.37
C SER A 473 -14.41 15.69 -9.58
N ALA A 474 -14.01 14.84 -10.53
CA ALA A 474 -14.79 14.52 -11.73
C ALA A 474 -16.24 14.12 -11.42
N GLU A 475 -16.44 13.27 -10.41
CA GLU A 475 -17.76 12.82 -9.97
C GLU A 475 -18.64 14.01 -9.57
N LEU A 476 -18.07 15.00 -8.87
CA LEU A 476 -18.79 16.19 -8.44
C LEU A 476 -19.18 17.08 -9.61
N PHE A 477 -18.29 17.24 -10.60
CA PHE A 477 -18.60 17.99 -11.82
C PHE A 477 -19.78 17.35 -12.56
N VAL A 478 -19.77 16.02 -12.71
CA VAL A 478 -20.85 15.27 -13.36
C VAL A 478 -22.13 15.33 -12.55
N TYR A 479 -22.06 15.07 -11.24
CA TYR A 479 -23.22 15.07 -10.36
C TYR A 479 -23.90 16.45 -10.29
N PHE A 480 -23.15 17.52 -9.99
CA PHE A 480 -23.72 18.86 -9.91
C PHE A 480 -24.14 19.41 -11.29
N GLY A 481 -23.37 19.11 -12.34
CA GLY A 481 -23.67 19.57 -13.69
C GLY A 481 -24.90 18.92 -14.32
N ILE A 482 -25.17 17.63 -14.03
CA ILE A 482 -26.19 16.85 -14.75
C ILE A 482 -27.35 16.43 -13.85
N PHE A 483 -27.05 15.83 -12.70
CA PHE A 483 -28.03 15.04 -11.94
C PHE A 483 -28.64 15.79 -10.77
N ARG A 484 -27.88 16.67 -10.12
CA ARG A 484 -28.32 17.34 -8.89
C ARG A 484 -29.63 18.11 -9.08
N GLN A 485 -29.87 18.72 -10.24
CA GLN A 485 -31.13 19.42 -10.53
C GLN A 485 -32.39 18.54 -10.39
N ARG A 486 -32.24 17.21 -10.54
CA ARG A 486 -33.33 16.23 -10.40
C ARG A 486 -33.63 15.89 -8.94
N HIS A 487 -32.70 16.17 -8.03
CA HIS A 487 -32.86 15.90 -6.60
C HIS A 487 -33.64 17.05 -5.95
N TYR A 488 -34.91 16.79 -5.67
CA TYR A 488 -35.82 17.80 -5.13
C TYR A 488 -35.53 18.08 -3.65
N TYR A 489 -34.86 19.20 -3.35
CA TYR A 489 -34.85 19.80 -2.01
C TYR A 489 -35.63 21.11 -2.06
N LYS A 490 -36.84 21.09 -1.50
CA LYS A 490 -37.67 22.29 -1.33
C LYS A 490 -36.88 23.26 -0.45
N ASN A 491 -36.59 24.47 -0.95
CA ASN A 491 -35.92 25.59 -0.26
C ASN A 491 -34.39 25.75 -0.42
N ILE A 492 -33.79 25.24 -1.51
CA ILE A 492 -32.37 25.51 -1.83
C ILE A 492 -32.29 26.23 -3.18
N ASP A 493 -31.58 27.36 -3.21
CA ASP A 493 -31.30 28.11 -4.43
C ASP A 493 -30.29 27.35 -5.30
N TYR A 494 -30.81 26.62 -6.29
CA TYR A 494 -30.02 25.78 -7.19
C TYR A 494 -30.42 26.01 -8.66
N ASP A 495 -29.57 26.72 -9.38
CA ASP A 495 -29.55 26.89 -10.82
C ASP A 495 -28.67 25.81 -11.47
N GLY A 496 -29.31 24.77 -12.03
CA GLY A 496 -28.64 23.68 -12.73
C GLY A 496 -27.92 24.11 -14.01
N GLN A 497 -28.42 25.13 -14.72
CA GLN A 497 -27.82 25.59 -15.97
C GLN A 497 -26.43 26.18 -15.72
N ARG A 498 -26.26 26.89 -14.61
CA ARG A 498 -24.97 27.47 -14.25
C ARG A 498 -23.93 26.40 -13.94
N LEU A 499 -24.30 25.29 -13.30
CA LEU A 499 -23.39 24.18 -13.01
C LEU A 499 -23.15 23.30 -14.25
N GLU A 500 -24.16 23.09 -15.09
CA GLU A 500 -23.99 22.47 -16.41
C GLU A 500 -22.93 23.22 -17.22
N LYS A 501 -23.01 24.56 -17.24
CA LYS A 501 -22.01 25.39 -17.92
C LYS A 501 -20.60 25.15 -17.39
N ARG A 502 -20.42 25.04 -16.07
CA ARG A 502 -19.10 24.75 -15.47
C ARG A 502 -18.56 23.37 -15.87
N LEU A 503 -19.42 22.35 -15.97
CA LEU A 503 -19.02 21.03 -16.47
C LEU A 503 -18.56 21.12 -17.94
N ARG A 504 -19.31 21.83 -18.80
CA ARG A 504 -18.94 22.06 -20.20
C ARG A 504 -17.60 22.79 -20.32
N GLU A 505 -17.44 23.89 -19.58
CA GLU A 505 -16.19 24.66 -19.50
C GLU A 505 -15.00 23.77 -19.09
N MET A 506 -15.21 22.82 -18.16
CA MET A 506 -14.16 21.88 -17.75
C MET A 506 -13.81 20.86 -18.83
N ILE A 507 -14.79 20.34 -19.57
CA ILE A 507 -14.55 19.43 -20.72
C ILE A 507 -13.77 20.15 -21.82
N GLU A 508 -14.12 21.41 -22.10
CA GLU A 508 -13.46 22.26 -23.11
C GLU A 508 -12.08 22.75 -22.68
N ASN A 509 -11.78 22.80 -21.39
CA ASN A 509 -10.55 23.39 -20.87
C ASN A 509 -9.30 22.63 -21.38
N ARG A 510 -8.46 23.31 -22.17
CA ARG A 510 -7.30 22.71 -22.84
C ARG A 510 -6.01 22.74 -22.02
N GLU A 511 -6.01 23.26 -20.80
CA GLU A 511 -4.82 23.25 -19.96
C GLU A 511 -4.41 21.80 -19.60
N GLU A 512 -3.10 21.54 -19.63
CA GLU A 512 -2.53 20.20 -19.44
C GLU A 512 -2.76 19.64 -18.03
N ASN A 513 -2.76 20.51 -17.02
CA ASN A 513 -3.06 20.18 -15.63
C ASN A 513 -4.46 19.56 -15.42
N TYR A 514 -5.44 19.85 -16.29
CA TYR A 514 -6.79 19.28 -16.22
C TYR A 514 -7.01 18.08 -17.15
N GLN A 515 -6.00 17.62 -17.88
CA GLN A 515 -6.12 16.47 -18.78
C GLN A 515 -6.70 15.23 -18.08
N ARG A 516 -6.14 14.87 -16.92
CA ARG A 516 -6.62 13.70 -16.15
C ARG A 516 -8.02 13.90 -15.58
N LEU A 517 -8.36 15.12 -15.16
CA LEU A 517 -9.70 15.43 -14.67
C LEU A 517 -10.74 15.24 -15.79
N ARG A 518 -10.45 15.71 -17.01
CA ARG A 518 -11.31 15.48 -18.18
C ARG A 518 -11.45 14.00 -18.51
N ALA A 519 -10.35 13.24 -18.49
CA ALA A 519 -10.41 11.79 -18.68
C ALA A 519 -11.29 11.10 -17.64
N ARG A 520 -11.18 11.50 -16.37
CA ARG A 520 -12.07 10.99 -15.31
C ARG A 520 -13.52 11.41 -15.50
N ILE A 521 -13.81 12.64 -15.94
CA ILE A 521 -15.18 13.05 -16.29
C ILE A 521 -15.75 12.12 -17.36
N THR A 522 -15.03 11.88 -18.46
CA THR A 522 -15.46 10.97 -19.52
C THR A 522 -15.67 9.55 -19.00
N LEU A 523 -14.82 9.07 -18.10
CA LEU A 523 -14.98 7.76 -17.45
C LEU A 523 -16.29 7.70 -16.65
N TYR A 524 -16.61 8.71 -15.84
CA TYR A 524 -17.87 8.74 -15.09
C TYR A 524 -19.08 8.77 -16.03
N LEU A 525 -19.02 9.51 -17.15
CA LEU A 525 -20.08 9.49 -18.17
C LEU A 525 -20.28 8.08 -18.75
N ARG A 526 -19.19 7.33 -19.00
CA ARG A 526 -19.25 5.91 -19.41
C ARG A 526 -19.90 5.05 -18.33
N GLU A 527 -19.44 5.16 -17.09
CA GLU A 527 -19.94 4.36 -15.97
C GLU A 527 -21.45 4.53 -15.79
N ILE A 528 -21.95 5.77 -15.86
CA ILE A 528 -23.39 6.05 -15.86
C ILE A 528 -24.11 5.32 -16.99
N LEU A 529 -23.57 5.36 -18.21
CA LEU A 529 -24.19 4.67 -19.34
C LEU A 529 -24.16 3.15 -19.17
N VAL A 530 -23.13 2.58 -18.54
CA VAL A 530 -23.05 1.13 -18.24
C VAL A 530 -24.10 0.74 -17.21
N GLU A 531 -24.21 1.51 -16.11
CA GLU A 531 -25.13 1.22 -15.00
C GLU A 531 -26.59 1.53 -15.35
N ASN A 532 -26.84 2.61 -16.11
CA ASN A 532 -28.17 3.07 -16.48
C ASN A 532 -28.23 3.53 -17.95
N PRO A 533 -28.51 2.60 -18.90
CA PRO A 533 -28.60 2.91 -20.33
C PRO A 533 -29.64 3.99 -20.69
N ASN A 534 -30.66 4.19 -19.85
CA ASN A 534 -31.71 5.17 -20.09
C ASN A 534 -31.21 6.62 -19.99
N GLU A 535 -30.03 6.85 -19.40
CA GLU A 535 -29.40 8.17 -19.34
C GLU A 535 -28.68 8.56 -20.63
N PHE A 536 -28.77 7.76 -21.70
CA PHE A 536 -28.09 8.03 -22.97
C PHE A 536 -28.34 9.45 -23.49
N ASP A 537 -29.61 9.86 -23.60
CA ASP A 537 -29.96 11.16 -24.17
C ASP A 537 -29.54 12.32 -23.24
N THR A 538 -29.45 12.09 -21.92
CA THR A 538 -28.89 13.04 -20.95
C THR A 538 -27.39 13.25 -21.16
N ILE A 539 -26.65 12.18 -21.40
CA ILE A 539 -25.17 12.17 -21.45
C ILE A 539 -24.66 12.55 -22.84
N LYS A 540 -25.43 12.26 -23.89
CA LYS A 540 -25.09 12.51 -25.30
C LYS A 540 -24.45 13.89 -25.55
N PRO A 541 -25.00 15.03 -25.07
CA PRO A 541 -24.44 16.35 -25.36
C PRO A 541 -23.03 16.57 -24.81
N TYR A 542 -22.63 15.83 -23.78
CA TYR A 542 -21.30 15.91 -23.19
C TYR A 542 -20.30 15.02 -23.94
N ILE A 543 -20.75 13.88 -24.47
CA ILE A 543 -19.92 13.04 -25.36
C ILE A 543 -19.67 13.75 -26.69
N ASP A 544 -20.69 14.39 -27.26
CA ASP A 544 -20.54 15.25 -28.44
C ASP A 544 -19.45 16.30 -28.18
N LEU A 545 -19.52 16.99 -27.03
CA LEU A 545 -18.56 18.01 -26.64
C LEU A 545 -17.13 17.48 -26.45
N VAL A 546 -16.98 16.27 -25.88
CA VAL A 546 -15.68 15.59 -25.75
C VAL A 546 -15.08 15.31 -27.13
N LEU A 547 -15.90 14.85 -28.08
CA LEU A 547 -15.47 14.54 -29.45
C LEU A 547 -15.11 15.78 -30.27
N GLU A 548 -15.57 16.97 -29.89
CA GLU A 548 -15.13 18.23 -30.50
C GLU A 548 -13.68 18.59 -30.13
N GLN A 549 -13.20 18.11 -28.97
CA GLN A 549 -11.86 18.41 -28.46
C GLN A 549 -10.75 17.68 -29.23
N PRO A 550 -9.48 18.17 -29.18
CA PRO A 550 -8.35 17.46 -29.78
C PRO A 550 -8.19 16.03 -29.23
N TYR A 551 -7.62 15.15 -30.05
CA TYR A 551 -7.39 13.76 -29.68
C TYR A 551 -6.55 13.63 -28.40
N GLN A 552 -7.03 12.81 -27.47
CA GLN A 552 -6.32 12.39 -26.26
C GLN A 552 -6.55 10.90 -26.07
N SER A 553 -5.47 10.10 -26.04
CA SER A 553 -5.56 8.64 -26.11
C SER A 553 -6.44 8.04 -25.02
N GLU A 554 -6.30 8.49 -23.77
CA GLU A 554 -7.09 7.99 -22.63
C GLU A 554 -8.58 8.31 -22.78
N ILE A 555 -8.94 9.55 -23.15
CA ILE A 555 -10.33 9.96 -23.36
C ILE A 555 -10.95 9.18 -24.50
N TYR A 556 -10.26 9.08 -25.62
CA TYR A 556 -10.81 8.49 -26.84
C TYR A 556 -10.93 6.97 -26.74
N TYR A 557 -10.07 6.32 -25.94
CA TYR A 557 -10.27 4.93 -25.54
C TYR A 557 -11.60 4.74 -24.79
N ILE A 558 -11.90 5.61 -23.82
CA ILE A 558 -13.19 5.58 -23.09
C ILE A 558 -14.37 5.81 -24.05
N ILE A 559 -14.24 6.74 -25.01
CA ILE A 559 -15.27 6.97 -26.04
C ILE A 559 -15.48 5.74 -26.91
N GLU A 560 -14.41 5.06 -27.34
CA GLU A 560 -14.51 3.82 -28.10
C GLU A 560 -15.29 2.74 -27.32
N GLU A 561 -15.04 2.60 -26.01
CA GLU A 561 -15.81 1.70 -25.15
C GLU A 561 -17.30 2.07 -25.08
N ILE A 562 -17.63 3.37 -24.95
CA ILE A 562 -19.03 3.84 -24.95
C ILE A 562 -19.71 3.46 -26.28
N ILE A 563 -19.06 3.72 -27.41
CA ILE A 563 -19.57 3.41 -28.74
C ILE A 563 -19.82 1.91 -28.86
N SER A 564 -18.83 1.08 -28.54
CA SER A 564 -18.95 -0.38 -28.61
C SER A 564 -20.10 -0.91 -27.75
N ALA A 565 -20.25 -0.37 -26.53
CA ALA A 565 -21.31 -0.77 -25.62
C ALA A 565 -22.71 -0.35 -26.08
N ARG A 566 -22.85 0.74 -26.83
CA ARG A 566 -24.15 1.36 -27.15
C ARG A 566 -24.55 1.29 -28.62
N ILE A 567 -23.66 0.87 -29.51
CA ILE A 567 -23.92 0.85 -30.96
C ILE A 567 -25.09 -0.03 -31.37
N LYS A 568 -25.43 -1.07 -30.58
CA LYS A 568 -26.59 -1.91 -30.86
C LYS A 568 -27.92 -1.24 -30.53
N ASP A 569 -27.94 -0.38 -29.51
CA ASP A 569 -29.14 0.27 -29.01
C ASP A 569 -29.37 1.64 -29.67
N LYS A 570 -28.28 2.35 -29.99
CA LYS A 570 -28.27 3.72 -30.52
C LYS A 570 -27.33 3.81 -31.74
N PRO A 571 -27.57 3.03 -32.81
CA PRO A 571 -26.63 2.87 -33.92
C PRO A 571 -26.29 4.18 -34.61
N ASP A 572 -27.27 5.00 -34.97
CA ASP A 572 -27.03 6.21 -35.75
C ASP A 572 -26.09 7.19 -35.03
N VAL A 573 -26.33 7.42 -33.74
CA VAL A 573 -25.49 8.30 -32.92
C VAL A 573 -24.08 7.72 -32.74
N CYS A 574 -23.98 6.43 -32.40
CA CYS A 574 -22.70 5.78 -32.16
C CYS A 574 -21.83 5.71 -33.43
N VAL A 575 -22.44 5.51 -34.61
CA VAL A 575 -21.72 5.55 -35.89
C VAL A 575 -21.17 6.94 -36.17
N GLN A 576 -21.95 8.00 -35.94
CA GLN A 576 -21.45 9.36 -36.11
C GLN A 576 -20.31 9.68 -35.13
N TRP A 577 -20.45 9.28 -33.86
CA TRP A 577 -19.37 9.40 -32.88
C TRP A 577 -18.10 8.67 -33.32
N TYR A 578 -18.23 7.45 -33.82
CA TYR A 578 -17.08 6.68 -34.30
C TYR A 578 -16.40 7.37 -35.48
N LYS A 579 -17.17 7.87 -36.46
CA LYS A 579 -16.64 8.62 -37.60
C LYS A 579 -15.89 9.88 -37.19
N GLN A 580 -16.44 10.63 -36.22
CA GLN A 580 -15.79 11.82 -35.66
C GLN A 580 -14.50 11.45 -34.91
N MET A 581 -14.55 10.41 -34.08
CA MET A 581 -13.38 9.88 -33.40
C MET A 581 -12.27 9.50 -34.39
N LEU A 582 -12.58 8.72 -35.44
CA LEU A 582 -11.60 8.33 -36.45
C LEU A 582 -10.99 9.53 -37.17
N SER A 583 -11.78 10.57 -37.45
CA SER A 583 -11.26 11.84 -37.99
C SER A 583 -10.26 12.50 -37.04
N LYS A 584 -10.57 12.62 -35.74
CA LYS A 584 -9.67 13.23 -34.75
C LYS A 584 -8.38 12.43 -34.55
N VAL A 585 -8.47 11.10 -34.58
CA VAL A 585 -7.29 10.22 -34.57
C VAL A 585 -6.45 10.44 -35.83
N SER A 586 -7.09 10.58 -36.99
CA SER A 586 -6.41 10.81 -38.27
C SER A 586 -5.65 12.13 -38.26
N ASP A 587 -6.32 13.22 -37.85
CA ASP A 587 -5.72 14.56 -37.72
C ASP A 587 -4.48 14.52 -36.79
N PHE A 588 -4.57 13.80 -35.67
CA PHE A 588 -3.46 13.66 -34.73
C PHE A 588 -2.26 12.92 -35.33
N VAL A 589 -2.52 11.82 -36.03
CA VAL A 589 -1.48 11.00 -36.67
C VAL A 589 -0.80 11.76 -37.81
N GLU A 590 -1.56 12.49 -38.63
CA GLU A 590 -1.02 13.34 -39.69
C GLU A 590 -0.17 14.50 -39.13
N GLY A 591 -0.60 15.12 -38.03
CA GLY A 591 0.12 16.21 -37.38
C GLY A 591 1.41 15.79 -36.66
N THR A 592 1.59 14.50 -36.35
CA THR A 592 2.69 14.01 -35.52
C THR A 592 3.82 13.37 -36.33
N LYS A 593 4.90 14.13 -36.61
CA LYS A 593 6.10 13.66 -37.34
C LYS A 593 6.75 12.38 -36.78
N LYS A 594 6.53 12.05 -35.50
CA LYS A 594 7.07 10.86 -34.81
C LYS A 594 6.58 9.52 -35.39
N PHE A 595 5.39 9.46 -35.98
CA PHE A 595 4.87 8.22 -36.60
C PHE A 595 5.46 7.94 -38.00
N GLN A 596 5.98 8.97 -38.67
CA GLN A 596 6.61 8.82 -39.98
C GLN A 596 8.04 8.24 -39.89
N LEU A 597 8.73 8.42 -38.75
CA LEU A 597 10.13 8.00 -38.55
C LEU A 597 10.31 6.53 -38.19
N SER A 598 9.33 5.86 -37.56
CA SER A 598 9.41 4.41 -37.23
C SER A 598 9.28 3.49 -38.44
N ARG A 599 9.06 4.06 -39.64
CA ARG A 599 8.89 3.34 -40.92
C ARG A 599 10.11 3.30 -41.81
N LEU A 600 11.13 4.11 -41.52
CA LEU A 600 12.28 4.25 -42.41
C LEU A 600 13.46 3.32 -42.06
N SER A 601 13.41 2.54 -40.98
CA SER A 601 14.60 1.80 -40.52
C SER A 601 14.49 0.28 -40.38
N ASP A 602 13.33 -0.37 -40.47
CA ASP A 602 13.28 -1.85 -40.35
C ASP A 602 12.36 -2.53 -41.38
N PRO A 603 12.88 -3.48 -42.18
CA PRO A 603 12.07 -4.26 -43.11
C PRO A 603 11.15 -5.26 -42.36
N PRO A 604 9.98 -5.61 -42.94
CA PRO A 604 8.98 -6.44 -42.30
C PRO A 604 9.38 -7.92 -42.36
N ASN A 605 10.18 -8.38 -41.39
CA ASN A 605 10.47 -9.81 -41.24
C ASN A 605 9.61 -10.47 -40.13
N LYS A 606 8.68 -11.29 -40.63
CA LYS A 606 8.09 -12.53 -40.07
C LYS A 606 8.07 -12.72 -38.54
N GLY A 607 6.86 -12.72 -37.99
CA GLY A 607 6.41 -13.84 -37.16
C GLY A 607 6.69 -13.82 -35.65
N VAL A 608 6.96 -12.67 -35.05
CA VAL A 608 7.02 -12.56 -33.57
C VAL A 608 5.92 -11.62 -33.10
N LEU A 609 5.02 -12.12 -32.24
CA LEU A 609 4.11 -11.32 -31.43
C LEU A 609 4.94 -10.22 -30.74
N ARG A 610 4.87 -8.98 -31.25
CA ARG A 610 5.42 -7.82 -30.57
C ARG A 610 4.65 -7.68 -29.27
N THR A 611 5.34 -7.92 -28.16
CA THR A 611 4.90 -7.47 -26.84
C THR A 611 4.74 -5.95 -26.93
N PHE A 612 3.50 -5.48 -26.72
CA PHE A 612 3.09 -4.08 -26.77
C PHE A 612 4.07 -3.20 -26.00
N GLY A 613 4.77 -2.35 -26.74
CA GLY A 613 5.92 -1.60 -26.27
C GLY A 613 5.83 -0.16 -26.75
N LYS A 614 5.19 0.68 -25.95
CA LYS A 614 5.42 2.14 -25.83
C LYS A 614 5.26 3.01 -27.09
N SER A 615 4.55 2.56 -28.12
CA SER A 615 4.06 3.43 -29.22
C SER A 615 2.62 3.10 -29.65
N ASP A 616 1.81 2.63 -28.70
CA ASP A 616 0.55 1.93 -28.96
C ASP A 616 -0.63 2.90 -29.10
N LEU A 617 -0.77 3.53 -30.27
CA LEU A 617 -2.06 4.09 -30.69
C LEU A 617 -2.87 2.94 -31.28
N GLY A 618 -3.87 2.46 -30.53
CA GLY A 618 -4.67 1.31 -30.87
C GLY A 618 -6.16 1.56 -30.62
N LEU A 619 -6.98 1.10 -31.56
CA LEU A 619 -8.43 1.03 -31.46
C LEU A 619 -8.78 -0.43 -31.11
N MET A 620 -9.37 -0.63 -29.93
CA MET A 620 -9.48 -1.96 -29.29
C MET A 620 -10.84 -2.63 -29.49
N HIS A 621 -11.85 -1.90 -29.96
CA HIS A 621 -13.22 -2.40 -30.14
C HIS A 621 -13.71 -2.22 -31.58
N THR A 622 -12.79 -2.06 -32.52
CA THR A 622 -13.10 -1.72 -33.90
C THR A 622 -13.89 -2.82 -34.59
N GLU A 623 -13.57 -4.08 -34.34
CA GLU A 623 -14.30 -5.22 -34.90
C GLU A 623 -15.77 -5.23 -34.46
N GLU A 624 -16.05 -5.10 -33.16
CA GLU A 624 -17.42 -5.10 -32.65
C GLU A 624 -18.24 -3.93 -33.24
N ILE A 625 -17.61 -2.75 -33.34
CA ILE A 625 -18.22 -1.55 -33.91
C ILE A 625 -18.51 -1.76 -35.40
N VAL A 626 -17.53 -2.20 -36.18
CA VAL A 626 -17.66 -2.41 -37.64
C VAL A 626 -18.69 -3.51 -37.96
N GLU A 627 -18.73 -4.59 -37.20
CA GLU A 627 -19.76 -5.63 -37.34
C GLU A 627 -21.17 -5.10 -37.07
N ALA A 628 -21.34 -4.22 -36.07
CA ALA A 628 -22.63 -3.59 -35.80
C ALA A 628 -23.04 -2.63 -36.92
N ILE A 629 -22.10 -1.85 -37.47
CA ILE A 629 -22.33 -1.00 -38.64
C ILE A 629 -22.78 -1.83 -39.83
N ALA A 630 -22.10 -2.94 -40.13
CA ALA A 630 -22.47 -3.81 -41.24
C ALA A 630 -23.91 -4.34 -41.11
N LYS A 631 -24.33 -4.71 -39.90
CA LYS A 631 -25.67 -5.25 -39.65
C LYS A 631 -26.77 -4.20 -39.73
N GLN A 632 -26.50 -2.98 -39.25
CA GLN A 632 -27.55 -1.99 -38.98
C GLN A 632 -27.50 -0.80 -39.95
N ASN A 633 -26.31 -0.33 -40.30
CA ASN A 633 -26.05 0.85 -41.12
C ASN A 633 -25.03 0.57 -42.24
N PRO A 634 -25.29 -0.38 -43.17
CA PRO A 634 -24.31 -0.81 -44.16
C PRO A 634 -23.85 0.30 -45.12
N GLY A 635 -24.64 1.38 -45.27
CA GLY A 635 -24.27 2.55 -46.08
C GLY A 635 -23.06 3.33 -45.54
N GLU A 636 -22.84 3.30 -44.23
CA GLU A 636 -21.76 4.02 -43.54
C GLU A 636 -20.46 3.19 -43.48
N LEU A 637 -20.55 1.88 -43.70
CA LEU A 637 -19.45 0.92 -43.52
C LEU A 637 -18.25 1.24 -44.41
N LEU A 638 -18.48 1.69 -45.64
CA LEU A 638 -17.40 1.99 -46.59
C LEU A 638 -16.54 3.17 -46.11
N GLU A 639 -17.17 4.26 -45.67
CA GLU A 639 -16.44 5.44 -45.21
C GLU A 639 -15.63 5.12 -43.94
N VAL A 640 -16.22 4.38 -43.00
CA VAL A 640 -15.54 3.94 -41.78
C VAL A 640 -14.32 3.08 -42.13
N MET A 641 -14.48 2.11 -43.04
CA MET A 641 -13.38 1.25 -43.46
C MET A 641 -12.26 2.01 -44.17
N GLU A 642 -12.58 2.99 -45.02
CA GLU A 642 -11.56 3.84 -45.66
C GLU A 642 -10.69 4.58 -44.62
N LYS A 643 -11.31 5.14 -43.57
CA LYS A 643 -10.58 5.78 -42.46
C LYS A 643 -9.74 4.79 -41.66
N LEU A 644 -10.27 3.60 -41.35
CA LEU A 644 -9.53 2.57 -40.64
C LEU A 644 -8.33 2.07 -41.44
N ILE A 645 -8.48 1.89 -42.76
CA ILE A 645 -7.38 1.51 -43.64
C ILE A 645 -6.34 2.62 -43.71
N PHE A 646 -6.75 3.88 -43.75
CA PHE A 646 -5.83 5.01 -43.67
C PHE A 646 -5.02 4.96 -42.37
N LEU A 647 -5.68 4.84 -41.22
CA LEU A 647 -5.02 4.77 -39.91
C LEU A 647 -4.08 3.57 -39.79
N TRP A 648 -4.51 2.40 -40.23
CA TRP A 648 -3.67 1.19 -40.31
C TRP A 648 -2.45 1.43 -41.20
N LYS A 649 -2.66 2.06 -42.37
CA LYS A 649 -1.59 2.52 -43.26
C LYS A 649 -0.75 3.61 -42.64
N GLN A 650 -1.07 4.20 -41.49
CA GLN A 650 -0.18 5.06 -40.69
C GLN A 650 0.45 4.35 -39.49
N GLY A 651 0.12 3.07 -39.26
CA GLY A 651 0.71 2.24 -38.20
C GLY A 651 -0.12 2.20 -36.92
N VAL A 652 -1.35 2.73 -36.95
CA VAL A 652 -2.33 2.56 -35.88
C VAL A 652 -2.83 1.12 -35.88
N PHE A 653 -2.91 0.51 -34.70
CA PHE A 653 -3.59 -0.78 -34.58
C PHE A 653 -5.11 -0.56 -34.67
N VAL A 654 -5.77 -1.19 -35.64
CA VAL A 654 -7.22 -1.04 -35.87
C VAL A 654 -7.98 -2.35 -35.68
N GLY A 655 -7.35 -3.36 -35.07
CA GLY A 655 -7.89 -4.72 -34.99
C GLY A 655 -7.47 -5.65 -36.15
N ASP A 656 -8.13 -6.80 -36.25
CA ASP A 656 -7.92 -7.79 -37.29
C ASP A 656 -8.55 -7.37 -38.62
N LEU A 657 -7.71 -6.91 -39.55
CA LEU A 657 -8.13 -6.54 -40.89
C LEU A 657 -8.93 -7.63 -41.62
N LYS A 658 -8.65 -8.92 -41.41
CA LYS A 658 -9.45 -9.98 -42.04
C LYS A 658 -10.89 -9.90 -41.56
N ARG A 659 -11.09 -9.85 -40.24
CA ARG A 659 -12.40 -9.77 -39.60
C ARG A 659 -13.14 -8.49 -39.99
N LEU A 660 -12.44 -7.36 -40.05
CA LEU A 660 -13.02 -6.08 -40.50
C LEU A 660 -13.53 -6.15 -41.93
N PHE A 661 -12.75 -6.71 -42.85
CA PHE A 661 -13.21 -6.87 -44.22
C PHE A 661 -14.31 -7.92 -44.32
N GLU A 662 -14.27 -9.02 -43.56
CA GLU A 662 -15.34 -10.05 -43.55
C GLU A 662 -16.68 -9.54 -43.00
N SER A 663 -16.73 -8.37 -42.37
CA SER A 663 -17.96 -7.73 -41.90
C SER A 663 -19.03 -7.57 -42.98
N TYR A 664 -18.67 -7.46 -44.28
CA TYR A 664 -19.67 -7.39 -45.37
C TYR A 664 -20.61 -8.61 -45.38
N LYS A 665 -20.15 -9.78 -44.90
CA LYS A 665 -20.96 -11.01 -44.82
C LYS A 665 -22.14 -10.86 -43.86
N LEU A 666 -22.07 -9.90 -42.94
CA LEU A 666 -23.10 -9.63 -41.94
C LEU A 666 -24.20 -8.68 -42.45
N ILE A 667 -24.07 -8.11 -43.65
CA ILE A 667 -25.06 -7.21 -44.25
C ILE A 667 -26.24 -8.03 -44.76
N SER A 668 -27.44 -7.84 -44.22
CA SER A 668 -28.63 -8.61 -44.64
C SER A 668 -29.13 -8.26 -46.05
N ASP A 669 -29.04 -6.99 -46.45
CA ASP A 669 -29.46 -6.52 -47.77
C ASP A 669 -28.46 -6.95 -48.87
N GLU A 670 -28.94 -7.71 -49.86
CA GLU A 670 -28.09 -8.31 -50.90
C GLU A 670 -27.46 -7.26 -51.84
N GLY A 671 -28.17 -6.16 -52.11
CA GLY A 671 -27.69 -5.06 -52.93
C GLY A 671 -26.51 -4.34 -52.28
N TRP A 672 -26.66 -3.97 -51.01
CA TRP A 672 -25.60 -3.39 -50.20
C TRP A 672 -24.44 -4.36 -49.97
N ARG A 673 -24.72 -5.64 -49.67
CA ARG A 673 -23.69 -6.68 -49.52
C ARG A 673 -22.80 -6.77 -50.76
N THR A 674 -23.42 -6.82 -51.95
CA THR A 674 -22.70 -6.91 -53.23
C THR A 674 -21.88 -5.65 -53.50
N LYS A 675 -22.47 -4.47 -53.24
CA LYS A 675 -21.80 -3.17 -53.41
C LYS A 675 -20.58 -3.04 -52.49
N VAL A 676 -20.72 -3.37 -51.21
CA VAL A 676 -19.62 -3.32 -50.22
C VAL A 676 -18.55 -4.34 -50.56
N LYS A 677 -18.92 -5.59 -50.87
CA LYS A 677 -17.99 -6.65 -51.30
C LYS A 677 -17.13 -6.19 -52.47
N LYS A 678 -17.73 -5.64 -53.53
CA LYS A 678 -17.01 -5.13 -54.70
C LYS A 678 -16.04 -4.02 -54.32
N LYS A 679 -16.47 -3.06 -53.48
CA LYS A 679 -15.63 -1.96 -53.03
C LYS A 679 -14.45 -2.43 -52.19
N PHE A 680 -14.65 -3.39 -51.28
CA PHE A 680 -13.57 -3.98 -50.50
C PHE A 680 -12.53 -4.71 -51.37
N GLN A 681 -12.96 -5.40 -52.44
CA GLN A 681 -12.06 -6.03 -53.40
C GLN A 681 -11.19 -5.02 -54.19
N GLU A 682 -11.69 -3.80 -54.39
CA GLU A 682 -10.96 -2.71 -55.07
C GLU A 682 -9.83 -2.12 -54.20
N ILE A 683 -9.88 -2.30 -52.88
CA ILE A 683 -8.89 -1.76 -51.94
C ILE A 683 -7.59 -2.58 -52.01
N LYS A 684 -6.52 -1.97 -52.53
CA LYS A 684 -5.20 -2.61 -52.72
C LYS A 684 -4.44 -2.86 -51.40
N LEU A 685 -4.81 -3.92 -50.66
CA LEU A 685 -4.10 -4.46 -49.50
C LEU A 685 -3.65 -5.93 -49.77
N ASN A 686 -2.85 -6.07 -50.83
CA ASN A 686 -2.61 -7.28 -51.62
C ASN A 686 -2.39 -8.63 -50.87
N PRO A 687 -1.71 -8.73 -49.72
CA PRO A 687 -1.56 -10.01 -49.02
C PRO A 687 -2.73 -10.38 -48.09
N ILE A 688 -3.55 -9.43 -47.63
CA ILE A 688 -4.65 -9.68 -46.67
C ILE A 688 -5.96 -9.92 -47.41
N VAL A 689 -6.24 -9.13 -48.45
CA VAL A 689 -7.43 -9.28 -49.31
C VAL A 689 -7.50 -10.65 -49.98
N LYS A 690 -6.35 -11.27 -50.25
CA LYS A 690 -6.22 -12.64 -50.81
C LYS A 690 -6.55 -13.76 -49.81
N LYS A 691 -6.59 -13.47 -48.50
CA LYS A 691 -6.88 -14.47 -47.44
C LYS A 691 -8.34 -14.47 -47.00
N ILE A 692 -9.16 -13.57 -47.53
CA ILE A 692 -10.58 -13.49 -47.25
C ILE A 692 -11.29 -14.42 -48.22
N GLU A 693 -12.12 -15.31 -47.68
CA GLU A 693 -13.03 -16.13 -48.50
C GLU A 693 -14.17 -15.22 -48.94
N TRP A 694 -14.18 -14.85 -50.21
CA TRP A 694 -15.18 -13.94 -50.76
C TRP A 694 -16.50 -14.64 -51.09
N ASP A 695 -16.49 -15.97 -51.14
CA ASP A 695 -17.61 -16.82 -51.52
C ASP A 695 -18.62 -17.02 -50.39
#